data_AF-A0AB40BKF7-F1
#
_entry.id   AF-A0AB40BKF7-F1
#
_cell.length_a   1.000
_cell.length_b   1.000
_cell.length_c   1.000
_cell.angle_alpha   90.00
_cell.angle_beta   90.00
_cell.angle_gamma   90.00
#
_symmetry.space_group_name_H-M   'P 1'
#
loop_
_entity.id
_entity.type
_entity.pdbx_description
1 polymer ?
#
loop_
_entity_poly.entity_id
_entity_poly.type
_entity_poly.pdbx_seq_one_letter_code
_entity_poly.pdbx_strand_id
1 'polypeptide(L)'
;MEQWRLLLFLFVAFVGFFGEVDAKPRRILFDTDVNSDDIYALIYFLKQNRSEIEIEAISISANAFSNAGHAVNHIYDVLHMMGRDDISVGVGGEGGILPNGTILANVGGYLPLIEQDMSTTGNCRYRQAIYRGEGGLLSVDTNYGLRRKFLPMGDRHYIPLRQPTAQNVMINAISAGPITVFLSGSHTNLAIFLMTHPHLKQNIEHIYVMGGGVRSKSPFGCCPEHSATSCQPSQFCGDTGNLYTGQASNPYAEFNIFTDPFAAYQVFHSGIPLTLVPLDATNTIPINKDFFTAFQQHRSTYEAEYCFQMLNIIRDTWFDDSFYESYFMWDSFAAGVAVSSMKNQHCEDENEFAEMEYMNLTVVTSNKPHGLYDGSNPFFDSRATPKFGLQKNGVHSGHVQTELHDPFCRVDGIEKGICQDGYTKEEDGAGVRVLVATKAKLNPDKQSILDRKFYISFLNALNQPQQSAQFNRTSQLPYHQEILRKPSYKHKVFGKPVVFDMDMSVGDLVALIYLLKVPVEEINIKGILVNGNGWANAATIDIVYDVLHMMGRDDIPVGLGSFTALGTPFLNCKYVNAIPHGSGGLIDSDTLFGLAHNLQQSPRRYRHFVSATKFSFHALACNFPKCHYLDSGTLLKMIDNHLPWKFGR
;
A
#
# COMPACT_ATOMS: atom_id res chain seq x y z
N MET A 1 -2.08 76.26 31.54
CA MET A 1 -2.26 75.52 30.26
C MET A 1 -0.96 74.81 29.90
N GLU A 2 -0.51 73.85 30.69
CA GLU A 2 0.75 73.14 30.40
C GLU A 2 0.86 71.75 31.05
N GLN A 3 -0.28 71.09 31.30
CA GLN A 3 -0.32 69.70 31.77
C GLN A 3 -1.22 68.76 30.95
N TRP A 4 -1.90 69.28 29.92
CA TRP A 4 -2.81 68.48 29.08
C TRP A 4 -2.21 68.05 27.73
N ARG A 5 -0.97 68.43 27.40
CA ARG A 5 -0.32 68.07 26.13
C ARG A 5 0.59 66.84 26.20
N LEU A 6 0.97 66.38 27.40
CA LEU A 6 1.84 65.21 27.58
C LEU A 6 1.07 63.87 27.59
N LEU A 7 -0.23 63.88 27.86
CA LEU A 7 -1.06 62.67 27.83
C LEU A 7 -1.52 62.25 26.42
N LEU A 8 -1.47 63.17 25.45
CA LEU A 8 -1.88 62.89 24.07
C LEU A 8 -0.75 62.26 23.21
N PHE A 9 0.51 62.40 23.62
CA PHE A 9 1.64 61.75 22.94
C PHE A 9 1.92 60.33 23.44
N LEU A 10 1.41 59.94 24.62
CA LEU A 10 1.52 58.56 25.13
C LEU A 10 0.39 57.64 24.63
N PHE A 11 -0.69 58.20 24.07
CA PHE A 11 -1.80 57.40 23.54
C PHE A 11 -1.68 57.10 22.03
N VAL A 12 -0.74 57.73 21.32
CA VAL A 12 -0.50 57.51 19.87
C VAL A 12 0.65 56.54 19.60
N ALA A 13 1.37 56.08 20.63
CA ALA A 13 2.44 55.08 20.50
C ALA A 13 2.00 53.63 20.76
N PHE A 14 0.69 53.37 20.90
CA PHE A 14 0.14 52.03 21.18
C PHE A 14 -0.95 51.60 20.19
N VAL A 15 -0.85 52.04 18.93
CA VAL A 15 -1.65 51.50 17.82
C VAL A 15 -0.67 51.19 16.69
N GLY A 16 -0.36 49.90 16.52
CA GLY A 16 0.47 49.45 15.39
C GLY A 16 1.55 48.43 15.71
N PHE A 17 1.34 47.54 16.67
CA PHE A 17 1.94 46.20 16.64
C PHE A 17 0.86 45.20 17.08
N PHE A 18 -0.20 45.10 16.26
CA PHE A 18 -0.78 43.77 16.08
C PHE A 18 0.32 42.99 15.35
N GLY A 19 1.20 42.34 16.10
CA GLY A 19 1.90 41.21 15.54
C GLY A 19 0.82 40.28 15.01
N GLU A 20 0.85 39.99 13.71
CA GLU A 20 0.20 38.79 13.20
C GLU A 20 0.62 37.68 14.15
N VAL A 21 -0.31 37.20 14.97
CA VAL A 21 -0.16 35.90 15.59
C VAL A 21 -0.26 34.97 14.39
N ASP A 22 0.89 34.65 13.80
CA ASP A 22 0.99 33.66 12.73
C ASP A 22 0.18 32.45 13.22
N ALA A 23 -0.96 32.20 12.58
CA ALA A 23 -1.81 31.09 12.95
C ALA A 23 -0.95 29.83 12.79
N LYS A 24 -0.83 29.04 13.86
CA LYS A 24 -0.07 27.79 13.79
C LYS A 24 -0.64 26.94 12.66
N PRO A 25 0.24 26.29 11.86
CA PRO A 25 -0.23 25.48 10.74
C PRO A 25 -1.11 24.35 11.22
N ARG A 26 -2.04 23.93 10.37
CA ARG A 26 -2.83 22.72 10.62
C ARG A 26 -1.93 21.51 10.51
N ARG A 27 -1.79 20.81 11.63
CA ARG A 27 -0.96 19.61 11.76
C ARG A 27 -1.74 18.43 11.18
N ILE A 28 -1.05 17.60 10.39
CA ILE A 28 -1.58 16.37 9.82
C ILE A 28 -0.75 15.19 10.31
N LEU A 29 -1.46 14.17 10.80
CA LEU A 29 -0.97 12.81 10.89
C LEU A 29 -1.50 12.02 9.69
N PHE A 30 -0.60 11.50 8.87
CA PHE A 30 -0.93 10.75 7.66
C PHE A 30 -0.77 9.24 7.90
N ASP A 31 -1.87 8.49 7.95
CA ASP A 31 -1.87 7.03 8.07
C ASP A 31 -2.12 6.39 6.69
N THR A 32 -1.18 5.58 6.24
CA THR A 32 -1.08 5.13 4.83
C THR A 32 -0.65 3.67 4.74
N ASP A 33 -0.99 2.99 3.65
CA ASP A 33 -0.45 1.69 3.29
C ASP A 33 0.52 1.73 2.09
N VAL A 34 1.03 2.91 1.75
CA VAL A 34 2.23 3.18 0.92
C VAL A 34 2.19 2.48 -0.45
N ASN A 35 1.08 2.63 -1.15
CA ASN A 35 0.96 2.34 -2.57
C ASN A 35 1.20 3.62 -3.41
N SER A 36 1.14 3.49 -4.73
CA SER A 36 1.46 4.58 -5.65
C SER A 36 0.57 5.82 -5.46
N ASP A 37 -0.71 5.59 -5.22
CA ASP A 37 -1.75 6.58 -4.94
C ASP A 37 -1.52 7.30 -3.60
N ASP A 38 -1.09 6.60 -2.56
CA ASP A 38 -0.68 7.23 -1.30
C ASP A 38 0.51 8.17 -1.48
N ILE A 39 1.49 7.77 -2.31
CA ILE A 39 2.65 8.63 -2.57
C ILE A 39 2.25 9.90 -3.32
N TYR A 40 1.26 9.83 -4.22
CA TYR A 40 0.69 11.03 -4.85
C TYR A 40 0.05 11.95 -3.80
N ALA A 41 -0.70 11.38 -2.84
CA ALA A 41 -1.32 12.13 -1.75
C ALA A 41 -0.26 12.77 -0.83
N LEU A 42 0.75 12.01 -0.42
CA LEU A 42 1.86 12.49 0.41
C LEU A 42 2.59 13.64 -0.27
N ILE A 43 3.00 13.49 -1.54
CA ILE A 43 3.69 14.55 -2.25
C ILE A 43 2.77 15.76 -2.40
N TYR A 44 1.48 15.58 -2.70
CA TYR A 44 0.53 16.70 -2.76
C TYR A 44 0.45 17.48 -1.43
N PHE A 45 0.43 16.81 -0.29
CA PHE A 45 0.51 17.46 1.03
C PHE A 45 1.85 18.16 1.27
N LEU A 46 2.97 17.52 0.92
CA LEU A 46 4.32 18.10 1.09
C LEU A 46 4.55 19.34 0.21
N LYS A 47 3.79 19.49 -0.88
CA LYS A 47 3.78 20.67 -1.75
C LYS A 47 2.94 21.83 -1.20
N GLN A 48 2.15 21.63 -0.15
CA GLN A 48 1.37 22.72 0.45
C GLN A 48 2.24 23.72 1.19
N ASN A 49 1.70 24.93 1.39
CA ASN A 49 2.34 25.95 2.19
C ASN A 49 2.41 25.49 3.65
N ARG A 50 3.64 25.31 4.18
CA ARG A 50 3.88 24.80 5.53
C ARG A 50 3.36 25.71 6.64
N SER A 51 3.17 27.01 6.37
CA SER A 51 2.54 27.93 7.33
C SER A 51 1.04 27.71 7.45
N GLU A 52 0.41 27.01 6.51
CA GLU A 52 -1.02 26.71 6.51
C GLU A 52 -1.30 25.25 6.91
N ILE A 53 -0.57 24.31 6.30
CA ILE A 53 -0.78 22.88 6.42
C ILE A 53 0.57 22.18 6.51
N GLU A 54 0.76 21.33 7.52
CA GLU A 54 2.01 20.64 7.78
C GLU A 54 1.77 19.18 8.15
N ILE A 55 2.36 18.25 7.39
CA ILE A 55 2.53 16.87 7.87
C ILE A 55 3.59 16.86 8.96
N GLU A 56 3.21 16.34 10.12
CA GLU A 56 4.10 16.17 11.26
C GLU A 56 4.55 14.73 11.44
N ALA A 57 3.64 13.79 11.16
CA ALA A 57 3.84 12.38 11.42
C ALA A 57 3.19 11.51 10.35
N ILE A 58 3.84 10.38 10.06
CA ILE A 58 3.34 9.36 9.16
C ILE A 58 3.27 8.05 9.92
N SER A 59 2.14 7.37 9.88
CA SER A 59 1.99 6.00 10.35
C SER A 59 1.68 5.09 9.17
N ILE A 60 2.29 3.92 9.18
CA ILE A 60 2.15 2.94 8.10
C ILE A 60 1.35 1.75 8.62
N SER A 61 0.27 1.43 7.91
CA SER A 61 -0.49 0.21 8.04
C SER A 61 0.10 -0.84 7.09
N ALA A 62 0.73 -1.87 7.64
CA ALA A 62 1.24 -3.01 6.87
C ALA A 62 0.19 -4.12 6.69
N ASN A 63 -1.06 -3.85 7.09
CA ASN A 63 -2.20 -4.76 7.02
C ASN A 63 -2.74 -4.97 5.57
N ALA A 64 -2.23 -4.22 4.58
CA ALA A 64 -2.78 -4.18 3.21
C ALA A 64 -1.71 -4.47 2.13
N PHE A 65 -1.55 -3.56 1.16
CA PHE A 65 -0.73 -3.76 -0.04
C PHE A 65 0.78 -3.79 0.26
N SER A 66 1.22 -3.05 1.27
CA SER A 66 2.65 -2.85 1.53
C SER A 66 3.35 -3.94 2.34
N ASN A 67 4.65 -4.05 2.10
CA ASN A 67 5.61 -4.70 2.98
C ASN A 67 6.30 -3.61 3.80
N ALA A 68 6.34 -3.68 5.14
CA ALA A 68 6.78 -2.52 5.91
C ALA A 68 8.24 -2.15 5.66
N GLY A 69 9.12 -3.15 5.50
CA GLY A 69 10.54 -2.88 5.23
C GLY A 69 10.75 -2.16 3.90
N HIS A 70 9.88 -2.38 2.92
CA HIS A 70 9.83 -1.60 1.69
C HIS A 70 9.19 -0.22 1.92
N ALA A 71 8.01 -0.20 2.52
CA ALA A 71 7.17 0.99 2.70
C ALA A 71 7.85 2.08 3.54
N VAL A 72 8.39 1.74 4.71
CA VAL A 72 9.12 2.69 5.59
C VAL A 72 10.23 3.37 4.82
N ASN A 73 10.99 2.56 4.11
CA ASN A 73 12.15 2.95 3.33
C ASN A 73 11.75 3.79 2.11
N HIS A 74 10.59 3.53 1.50
CA HIS A 74 10.01 4.34 0.43
C HIS A 74 9.61 5.72 0.96
N ILE A 75 8.94 5.76 2.11
CA ILE A 75 8.60 7.03 2.78
C ILE A 75 9.86 7.80 3.16
N TYR A 76 10.89 7.17 3.75
CA TYR A 76 12.15 7.85 4.07
C TYR A 76 12.82 8.48 2.85
N ASP A 77 12.91 7.76 1.74
CA ASP A 77 13.53 8.30 0.54
C ASP A 77 12.70 9.44 -0.09
N VAL A 78 11.37 9.38 -0.02
CA VAL A 78 10.48 10.49 -0.45
C VAL A 78 10.64 11.70 0.48
N LEU A 79 10.67 11.50 1.79
CA LEU A 79 10.88 12.56 2.77
C LEU A 79 12.24 13.21 2.57
N HIS A 80 13.29 12.42 2.39
CA HIS A 80 14.63 12.91 2.12
C HIS A 80 14.68 13.72 0.81
N MET A 81 14.04 13.22 -0.26
CA MET A 81 13.87 13.96 -1.52
C MET A 81 13.23 15.33 -1.29
N MET A 82 12.20 15.41 -0.43
CA MET A 82 11.47 16.64 -0.14
C MET A 82 12.11 17.51 0.97
N GLY A 83 13.28 17.11 1.50
CA GLY A 83 13.93 17.81 2.61
C GLY A 83 13.11 17.80 3.90
N ARG A 84 12.45 16.67 4.19
CA ARG A 84 11.51 16.45 5.30
C ARG A 84 11.90 15.30 6.22
N ASP A 85 13.20 15.14 6.45
CA ASP A 85 13.70 14.13 7.41
C ASP A 85 13.25 14.40 8.87
N ASP A 86 12.68 15.58 9.14
CA ASP A 86 12.04 15.93 10.42
C ASP A 86 10.74 15.15 10.70
N ILE A 87 10.06 14.63 9.68
CA ILE A 87 8.79 13.92 9.85
C ILE A 87 9.05 12.54 10.48
N SER A 88 8.35 12.27 11.59
CA SER A 88 8.40 10.97 12.26
C SER A 88 7.62 9.93 11.47
N VAL A 89 8.18 8.74 11.29
CA VAL A 89 7.52 7.63 10.57
C VAL A 89 7.46 6.41 11.47
N GLY A 90 6.25 5.90 11.67
CA GLY A 90 6.00 4.69 12.45
C GLY A 90 5.39 3.61 11.57
N VAL A 91 5.66 2.34 11.84
CA VAL A 91 4.99 1.22 11.14
C VAL A 91 4.54 0.16 12.12
N GLY A 92 3.28 -0.26 11.99
CA GLY A 92 2.67 -1.32 12.78
C GLY A 92 3.09 -1.37 14.26
N GLY A 93 3.14 -2.58 14.83
CA GLY A 93 3.73 -2.84 16.14
C GLY A 93 3.62 -4.32 16.58
N GLU A 94 4.62 -4.81 17.31
CA GLU A 94 4.78 -6.22 17.74
C GLU A 94 4.06 -6.60 19.03
N GLY A 95 3.31 -5.67 19.59
CA GLY A 95 2.47 -5.96 20.74
C GLY A 95 1.44 -7.02 20.40
N GLY A 96 1.07 -7.79 21.42
CA GLY A 96 0.01 -8.78 21.32
C GLY A 96 -1.35 -8.25 21.81
N ILE A 97 -2.42 -8.87 21.33
CA ILE A 97 -3.76 -8.73 21.91
C ILE A 97 -4.08 -10.02 22.66
N LEU A 98 -4.41 -9.91 23.95
CA LEU A 98 -4.79 -11.07 24.78
C LEU A 98 -6.09 -11.71 24.28
N PRO A 99 -6.37 -12.98 24.61
CA PRO A 99 -7.59 -13.66 24.14
C PRO A 99 -8.92 -12.96 24.46
N ASN A 100 -8.96 -12.15 25.52
CA ASN A 100 -10.12 -11.33 25.89
C ASN A 100 -10.21 -9.98 25.15
N GLY A 101 -9.24 -9.66 24.29
CA GLY A 101 -9.12 -8.39 23.56
C GLY A 101 -8.40 -7.28 24.29
N THR A 102 -7.73 -7.55 25.41
CA THR A 102 -6.86 -6.54 26.03
C THR A 102 -5.68 -6.26 25.11
N ILE A 103 -5.61 -5.05 24.58
CA ILE A 103 -4.53 -4.58 23.71
C ILE A 103 -3.32 -4.25 24.59
N LEU A 104 -2.19 -4.94 24.37
CA LEU A 104 -0.95 -4.67 25.11
C LEU A 104 -0.18 -3.49 24.48
N ALA A 105 0.93 -3.10 25.10
CA ALA A 105 1.79 -2.06 24.55
C ALA A 105 2.37 -2.46 23.19
N ASN A 106 2.62 -1.45 22.34
CA ASN A 106 3.25 -1.60 21.01
C ASN A 106 2.46 -2.45 20.00
N VAL A 107 1.15 -2.68 20.18
CA VAL A 107 0.31 -3.34 19.15
C VAL A 107 0.13 -2.38 17.97
N GLY A 108 0.23 -2.82 16.73
CA GLY A 108 -0.11 -1.99 15.57
C GLY A 108 -0.67 -2.76 14.39
N GLY A 109 -0.96 -2.05 13.29
CA GLY A 109 -1.67 -2.55 12.12
C GLY A 109 -0.82 -3.43 11.20
N TYR A 110 -0.46 -4.62 11.69
CA TYR A 110 0.05 -5.72 10.87
C TYR A 110 -1.03 -6.70 10.43
N LEU A 111 -2.11 -6.80 11.22
CA LEU A 111 -3.21 -7.73 11.04
C LEU A 111 -4.51 -7.01 11.38
N PRO A 112 -5.65 -7.45 10.83
CA PRO A 112 -6.94 -6.94 11.28
C PRO A 112 -7.19 -7.33 12.74
N LEU A 113 -7.90 -6.47 13.47
CA LEU A 113 -8.21 -6.69 14.90
C LEU A 113 -8.94 -8.01 15.17
N ILE A 114 -9.68 -8.54 14.20
CA ILE A 114 -10.38 -9.83 14.33
C ILE A 114 -9.42 -11.04 14.38
N GLU A 115 -8.22 -10.92 13.80
CA GLU A 115 -7.24 -12.02 13.70
C GLU A 115 -5.98 -11.80 14.55
N GLN A 116 -5.73 -10.56 14.99
CA GLN A 116 -4.52 -10.25 15.76
C GLN A 116 -4.58 -10.80 17.19
N ASP A 117 -3.72 -11.74 17.55
CA ASP A 117 -3.61 -12.30 18.90
C ASP A 117 -2.24 -11.92 19.52
N MET A 118 -1.59 -12.82 20.27
CA MET A 118 -0.31 -12.57 20.94
C MET A 118 0.90 -12.52 19.99
N SER A 119 0.67 -12.67 18.70
CA SER A 119 1.68 -12.63 17.65
C SER A 119 1.23 -11.73 16.51
N THR A 120 2.20 -11.21 15.76
CA THR A 120 2.01 -10.52 14.47
C THR A 120 1.92 -11.50 13.30
N THR A 121 2.05 -12.81 13.56
CA THR A 121 1.67 -13.88 12.66
C THR A 121 0.17 -14.15 12.77
N GLY A 122 -0.54 -14.12 11.64
CA GLY A 122 -1.98 -14.31 11.59
C GLY A 122 -2.44 -14.76 10.21
N ASN A 123 -3.68 -15.24 10.15
CA ASN A 123 -4.29 -15.56 8.87
C ASN A 123 -4.46 -14.29 8.04
N CYS A 124 -4.47 -14.43 6.72
CA CYS A 124 -4.57 -13.31 5.78
C CYS A 124 -6.01 -13.12 5.30
N ARG A 125 -7.05 -13.30 6.13
CA ARG A 125 -8.45 -13.44 5.67
C ARG A 125 -8.87 -12.34 4.71
N TYR A 126 -8.73 -11.08 5.13
CA TYR A 126 -9.09 -9.94 4.30
C TYR A 126 -7.97 -9.56 3.32
N ARG A 127 -6.71 -9.78 3.69
CA ARG A 127 -5.55 -9.54 2.81
C ARG A 127 -5.53 -10.45 1.57
N GLN A 128 -6.22 -11.59 1.60
CA GLN A 128 -6.41 -12.46 0.44
C GLN A 128 -7.09 -11.72 -0.73
N ALA A 129 -7.91 -10.69 -0.47
CA ALA A 129 -8.55 -9.90 -1.53
C ALA A 129 -7.56 -9.10 -2.39
N ILE A 130 -6.33 -8.91 -1.91
CA ILE A 130 -5.29 -8.25 -2.68
C ILE A 130 -4.82 -9.19 -3.79
N TYR A 131 -5.07 -8.79 -5.03
CA TYR A 131 -4.67 -9.57 -6.20
C TYR A 131 -3.16 -9.76 -6.26
N ARG A 132 -2.73 -11.02 -6.25
CA ARG A 132 -1.35 -11.43 -6.56
C ARG A 132 -1.34 -11.99 -7.98
N GLY A 133 -0.86 -11.21 -8.94
CA GLY A 133 -0.70 -11.68 -10.32
C GLY A 133 0.44 -12.70 -10.45
N GLU A 134 0.65 -13.25 -11.66
CA GLU A 134 1.80 -14.10 -11.97
C GLU A 134 3.16 -13.43 -11.67
N GLY A 135 3.19 -12.10 -11.56
CA GLY A 135 4.35 -11.28 -11.24
C GLY A 135 4.46 -10.81 -9.78
N GLY A 136 3.55 -11.21 -8.89
CA GLY A 136 3.53 -10.78 -7.48
C GLY A 136 2.57 -9.62 -7.23
N LEU A 137 2.89 -8.76 -6.26
CA LEU A 137 2.14 -7.53 -5.97
C LEU A 137 2.62 -6.43 -6.91
N LEU A 138 2.16 -6.48 -8.16
CA LEU A 138 2.72 -5.74 -9.31
C LEU A 138 3.05 -4.27 -9.02
N SER A 139 2.11 -3.50 -8.45
CA SER A 139 2.32 -2.09 -8.12
C SER A 139 3.44 -1.90 -7.09
N VAL A 140 3.34 -2.61 -5.96
CA VAL A 140 4.25 -2.46 -4.80
C VAL A 140 5.66 -2.95 -5.13
N ASP A 141 5.77 -4.12 -5.77
CA ASP A 141 7.06 -4.70 -6.14
C ASP A 141 7.77 -3.85 -7.21
N THR A 142 7.01 -3.26 -8.14
CA THR A 142 7.58 -2.37 -9.15
C THR A 142 7.99 -1.02 -8.57
N ASN A 143 7.24 -0.50 -7.59
CA ASN A 143 7.61 0.71 -6.85
C ASN A 143 8.96 0.57 -6.14
N TYR A 144 9.32 -0.62 -5.66
CA TYR A 144 10.65 -0.85 -5.10
C TYR A 144 11.77 -0.63 -6.12
N GLY A 145 11.65 -1.25 -7.30
CA GLY A 145 12.62 -1.10 -8.37
C GLY A 145 12.72 0.36 -8.86
N LEU A 146 11.57 1.04 -8.98
CA LEU A 146 11.52 2.46 -9.34
C LEU A 146 12.17 3.33 -8.28
N ARG A 147 11.82 3.14 -7.00
CA ARG A 147 12.44 3.82 -5.85
C ARG A 147 13.95 3.69 -5.88
N ARG A 148 14.48 2.47 -5.97
CA ARG A 148 15.94 2.18 -6.01
C ARG A 148 16.64 2.83 -7.21
N LYS A 149 15.90 3.06 -8.30
CA LYS A 149 16.44 3.71 -9.51
C LYS A 149 16.42 5.23 -9.40
N PHE A 150 15.32 5.77 -8.87
CA PHE A 150 14.98 7.18 -8.99
C PHE A 150 15.27 7.93 -7.70
N LEU A 151 14.69 7.52 -6.57
CA LEU A 151 14.73 8.31 -5.35
C LEU A 151 16.13 8.38 -4.72
N PRO A 152 16.46 9.50 -4.07
CA PRO A 152 17.68 9.62 -3.28
C PRO A 152 17.63 8.72 -2.04
N MET A 153 18.80 8.40 -1.50
CA MET A 153 18.93 7.65 -0.25
C MET A 153 19.39 8.60 0.84
N GLY A 154 18.57 8.76 1.87
CA GLY A 154 18.93 9.47 3.09
C GLY A 154 19.64 8.57 4.10
N ASP A 155 20.03 9.15 5.24
CA ASP A 155 20.67 8.40 6.34
C ASP A 155 19.68 7.46 7.06
N ARG A 156 18.39 7.81 7.01
CA ARG A 156 17.30 7.02 7.60
C ARG A 156 17.03 5.78 6.77
N HIS A 157 16.95 4.63 7.43
CA HIS A 157 16.60 3.36 6.81
C HIS A 157 15.88 2.45 7.81
N TYR A 158 15.09 1.52 7.29
CA TYR A 158 14.34 0.57 8.08
C TYR A 158 15.24 -0.42 8.83
N ILE A 159 14.94 -0.63 10.12
CA ILE A 159 15.62 -1.60 10.99
C ILE A 159 14.55 -2.35 11.82
N PRO A 160 14.29 -3.66 11.57
CA PRO A 160 13.17 -4.45 12.10
C PRO A 160 12.90 -4.51 13.62
N LEU A 161 13.72 -3.89 14.47
CA LEU A 161 13.50 -3.81 15.92
C LEU A 161 13.79 -2.42 16.52
N ARG A 162 14.26 -1.48 15.69
CA ARG A 162 14.53 -0.09 16.08
C ARG A 162 13.59 0.89 15.39
N GLN A 163 12.86 0.42 14.39
CA GLN A 163 11.86 1.20 13.71
C GLN A 163 10.75 1.60 14.71
N PRO A 164 10.43 2.90 14.83
CA PRO A 164 9.29 3.33 15.64
C PRO A 164 8.00 2.61 15.20
N THR A 165 7.22 2.17 16.17
CA THR A 165 5.87 1.63 15.91
C THR A 165 4.92 2.75 15.51
N ALA A 166 3.87 2.43 14.76
CA ALA A 166 2.78 3.35 14.43
C ALA A 166 2.19 3.99 15.70
N GLN A 167 1.97 3.21 16.77
CA GLN A 167 1.41 3.74 18.03
C GLN A 167 2.32 4.78 18.69
N ASN A 168 3.62 4.52 18.82
CA ASN A 168 4.56 5.49 19.39
C ASN A 168 4.53 6.83 18.63
N VAL A 169 4.50 6.79 17.30
CA VAL A 169 4.42 8.00 16.47
C VAL A 169 3.07 8.70 16.64
N MET A 170 1.96 7.96 16.63
CA MET A 170 0.62 8.50 16.87
C MET A 170 0.49 9.16 18.24
N ILE A 171 0.94 8.49 19.32
CA ILE A 171 0.91 9.01 20.68
C ILE A 171 1.71 10.32 20.76
N ASN A 172 2.92 10.36 20.22
CA ASN A 172 3.75 11.56 20.26
C ASN A 172 3.11 12.73 19.51
N ALA A 173 2.63 12.50 18.29
CA ALA A 173 2.02 13.56 17.47
C ALA A 173 0.69 14.05 18.07
N ILE A 174 -0.19 13.14 18.47
CA ILE A 174 -1.53 13.50 18.99
C ILE A 174 -1.43 14.12 20.39
N SER A 175 -0.52 13.66 21.25
CA SER A 175 -0.34 14.25 22.59
C SER A 175 0.26 15.67 22.56
N ALA A 176 0.97 16.05 21.49
CA ALA A 176 1.57 17.37 21.35
C ALA A 176 0.55 18.50 21.11
N GLY A 177 -0.70 18.19 20.73
CA GLY A 177 -1.77 19.17 20.60
C GLY A 177 -2.79 18.81 19.52
N PRO A 178 -3.69 19.74 19.17
CA PRO A 178 -4.70 19.52 18.14
C PRO A 178 -4.10 19.11 16.79
N ILE A 179 -4.69 18.09 16.16
CA ILE A 179 -4.18 17.50 14.92
C ILE A 179 -5.34 16.92 14.08
N THR A 180 -5.18 16.98 12.76
CA THR A 180 -6.05 16.27 11.80
C THR A 180 -5.43 14.92 11.47
N VAL A 181 -6.24 13.86 11.43
CA VAL A 181 -5.80 12.55 10.95
C VAL A 181 -6.32 12.33 9.53
N PHE A 182 -5.44 11.93 8.63
CA PHE A 182 -5.79 11.52 7.27
C PHE A 182 -5.51 10.03 7.10
N LEU A 183 -6.53 9.24 6.77
CA LEU A 183 -6.45 7.80 6.57
C LEU A 183 -6.57 7.49 5.07
N SER A 184 -5.49 7.01 4.45
CA SER A 184 -5.51 6.41 3.10
C SER A 184 -5.37 4.89 3.09
N GLY A 185 -5.05 4.28 4.24
CA GLY A 185 -4.97 2.83 4.39
C GLY A 185 -6.03 2.23 5.32
N SER A 186 -5.78 0.99 5.76
CA SER A 186 -6.64 0.32 6.74
C SER A 186 -6.68 1.08 8.07
N HIS A 187 -7.85 1.14 8.70
CA HIS A 187 -8.08 1.98 9.89
C HIS A 187 -7.52 1.37 11.19
N THR A 188 -6.82 0.24 11.12
CA THR A 188 -6.36 -0.55 12.26
C THR A 188 -5.50 0.26 13.22
N ASN A 189 -4.52 1.03 12.72
CA ASN A 189 -3.64 1.82 13.59
C ASN A 189 -4.41 2.84 14.42
N LEU A 190 -5.32 3.60 13.79
CA LEU A 190 -6.11 4.60 14.49
C LEU A 190 -7.12 3.97 15.46
N ALA A 191 -7.76 2.86 15.07
CA ALA A 191 -8.67 2.14 15.96
C ALA A 191 -7.95 1.65 17.23
N ILE A 192 -6.75 1.06 17.10
CA ILE A 192 -5.92 0.67 18.24
C ILE A 192 -5.62 1.88 19.13
N PHE A 193 -5.24 3.01 18.53
CA PHE A 193 -4.95 4.24 19.27
C PHE A 193 -6.18 4.72 20.06
N LEU A 194 -7.35 4.78 19.43
CA LEU A 194 -8.59 5.22 20.07
C LEU A 194 -9.03 4.28 21.22
N MET A 195 -8.83 2.97 21.05
CA MET A 195 -9.20 1.98 22.07
C MET A 195 -8.24 1.97 23.27
N THR A 196 -6.96 2.32 23.06
CA THR A 196 -5.92 2.29 24.11
C THR A 196 -5.67 3.64 24.76
N HIS A 197 -5.88 4.74 24.03
CA HIS A 197 -5.64 6.11 24.47
C HIS A 197 -6.89 7.00 24.31
N PRO A 198 -8.07 6.61 24.84
CA PRO A 198 -9.31 7.36 24.66
C PRO A 198 -9.24 8.78 25.23
N HIS A 199 -8.34 9.03 26.20
CA HIS A 199 -8.08 10.33 26.80
C HIS A 199 -7.26 11.28 25.91
N LEU A 200 -6.78 10.85 24.75
CA LEU A 200 -6.11 11.72 23.76
C LEU A 200 -7.01 12.00 22.55
N LYS A 201 -8.16 11.34 22.46
CA LYS A 201 -9.12 11.48 21.38
C LYS A 201 -9.52 12.94 21.13
N GLN A 202 -9.66 13.75 22.19
CA GLN A 202 -10.05 15.15 22.05
C GLN A 202 -9.02 16.04 21.35
N ASN A 203 -7.79 15.55 21.15
CA ASN A 203 -6.78 16.26 20.37
C ASN A 203 -6.92 16.01 18.86
N ILE A 204 -7.74 15.04 18.45
CA ILE A 204 -8.02 14.82 17.03
C ILE A 204 -9.17 15.75 16.63
N GLU A 205 -8.88 16.79 15.86
CA GLU A 205 -9.88 17.77 15.43
C GLU A 205 -10.81 17.22 14.36
N HIS A 206 -10.25 16.46 13.42
CA HIS A 206 -10.97 15.93 12.26
C HIS A 206 -10.30 14.68 11.71
N ILE A 207 -11.09 13.77 11.14
CA ILE A 207 -10.62 12.59 10.40
C ILE A 207 -11.04 12.70 8.94
N TYR A 208 -10.09 12.62 8.02
CA TYR A 208 -10.37 12.47 6.59
C TYR A 208 -10.08 11.03 6.18
N VAL A 209 -11.00 10.41 5.45
CA VAL A 209 -10.91 9.00 5.07
C VAL A 209 -11.02 8.87 3.55
N MET A 210 -10.03 8.23 2.93
CA MET A 210 -10.23 7.57 1.64
C MET A 210 -10.68 6.14 1.91
N GLY A 211 -11.87 5.79 1.44
CA GLY A 211 -12.38 4.43 1.56
C GLY A 211 -13.90 4.35 1.54
N GLY A 212 -14.40 3.12 1.48
CA GLY A 212 -15.82 2.82 1.40
C GLY A 212 -16.44 3.08 0.02
N GLY A 213 -17.65 2.57 -0.17
CA GLY A 213 -18.52 2.89 -1.30
C GLY A 213 -19.96 2.85 -0.80
N VAL A 214 -20.65 3.98 -0.81
CA VAL A 214 -21.96 4.12 -0.13
C VAL A 214 -23.09 3.80 -1.10
N ARG A 215 -23.18 4.62 -2.15
CA ARG A 215 -24.13 4.57 -3.26
C ARG A 215 -23.39 4.40 -4.60
N SER A 216 -22.11 4.00 -4.53
CA SER A 216 -21.23 3.83 -5.69
C SER A 216 -21.88 2.92 -6.75
N LYS A 217 -21.69 3.30 -8.00
CA LYS A 217 -22.11 2.52 -9.17
C LYS A 217 -20.88 2.26 -10.02
N SER A 218 -20.80 1.06 -10.60
CA SER A 218 -19.74 0.73 -11.55
C SER A 218 -19.72 1.76 -12.71
N PRO A 219 -18.56 2.40 -12.98
CA PRO A 219 -18.44 3.42 -14.02
C PRO A 219 -18.56 2.86 -15.45
N PHE A 220 -18.38 1.54 -15.65
CA PHE A 220 -18.48 0.86 -16.94
C PHE A 220 -19.91 0.56 -17.41
N GLY A 221 -20.90 0.86 -16.56
CA GLY A 221 -22.28 0.45 -16.80
C GLY A 221 -22.42 -1.07 -16.89
N CYS A 222 -23.60 -1.51 -17.31
CA CYS A 222 -23.96 -2.92 -17.39
C CYS A 222 -23.40 -3.65 -18.63
N CYS A 223 -23.10 -2.88 -19.69
CA CYS A 223 -22.60 -3.32 -20.99
C CYS A 223 -21.91 -2.11 -21.66
N PRO A 224 -20.58 -2.11 -21.84
CA PRO A 224 -19.88 -1.04 -22.57
C PRO A 224 -20.34 -0.93 -24.04
N GLU A 225 -20.19 0.25 -24.66
CA GLU A 225 -20.64 0.53 -26.05
C GLU A 225 -20.03 -0.37 -27.12
N HIS A 226 -18.92 -1.06 -26.82
CA HIS A 226 -18.23 -2.01 -27.72
C HIS A 226 -18.43 -3.49 -27.36
N SER A 227 -19.36 -3.79 -26.46
CA SER A 227 -19.74 -5.16 -26.15
C SER A 227 -20.48 -5.81 -27.34
N ALA A 228 -20.24 -7.10 -27.57
CA ALA A 228 -20.91 -7.85 -28.63
C ALA A 228 -22.44 -7.74 -28.49
N THR A 229 -23.18 -7.82 -29.61
CA THR A 229 -24.66 -7.78 -29.66
C THR A 229 -25.37 -8.84 -28.81
N SER A 230 -24.62 -9.76 -28.19
CA SER A 230 -25.08 -10.75 -27.22
C SER A 230 -24.83 -10.36 -25.75
N CYS A 231 -24.43 -9.12 -25.44
CA CYS A 231 -24.32 -8.64 -24.06
C CYS A 231 -25.72 -8.61 -23.44
N GLN A 232 -26.08 -9.71 -22.75
CA GLN A 232 -27.06 -9.67 -21.68
C GLN A 232 -26.41 -8.88 -20.54
N PRO A 233 -27.14 -8.00 -19.80
CA PRO A 233 -26.58 -7.32 -18.64
C PRO A 233 -25.94 -8.35 -17.70
N SER A 234 -24.62 -8.47 -17.72
CA SER A 234 -23.93 -9.31 -16.76
C SER A 234 -23.89 -8.53 -15.45
N GLN A 235 -24.47 -9.10 -14.39
CA GLN A 235 -24.19 -9.01 -12.93
C GLN A 235 -23.55 -7.77 -12.27
N PHE A 236 -22.72 -6.99 -12.96
CA PHE A 236 -21.92 -5.85 -12.46
C PHE A 236 -22.71 -4.55 -12.26
N CYS A 237 -24.02 -4.58 -12.47
CA CYS A 237 -24.90 -3.44 -12.22
C CYS A 237 -25.19 -3.31 -10.72
N GLY A 238 -24.59 -2.32 -10.06
CA GLY A 238 -24.87 -2.02 -8.64
C GLY A 238 -23.92 -2.67 -7.63
N ASP A 239 -22.69 -2.98 -8.04
CA ASP A 239 -21.60 -3.26 -7.11
C ASP A 239 -21.07 -1.92 -6.58
N THR A 240 -21.01 -1.80 -5.26
CA THR A 240 -20.62 -0.58 -4.54
C THR A 240 -19.15 -0.59 -4.13
N GLY A 241 -18.50 -1.75 -4.22
CA GLY A 241 -17.12 -1.98 -3.80
C GLY A 241 -16.11 -2.12 -4.93
N ASN A 242 -14.85 -2.40 -4.57
CA ASN A 242 -13.74 -2.62 -5.51
C ASN A 242 -12.88 -3.86 -5.21
N LEU A 243 -13.37 -4.84 -4.45
CA LEU A 243 -12.64 -6.09 -4.18
C LEU A 243 -12.49 -6.98 -5.44
N TYR A 244 -11.50 -6.71 -6.28
CA TYR A 244 -11.34 -7.35 -7.61
C TYR A 244 -11.37 -8.90 -7.57
N THR A 245 -10.70 -9.55 -6.61
CA THR A 245 -10.69 -11.02 -6.48
C THR A 245 -11.80 -11.56 -5.57
N GLY A 246 -12.41 -10.70 -4.76
CA GLY A 246 -13.43 -11.03 -3.77
C GLY A 246 -14.86 -10.77 -4.22
N GLN A 247 -15.06 -10.11 -5.37
CA GLN A 247 -16.35 -9.57 -5.82
C GLN A 247 -17.47 -10.61 -5.87
N ALA A 248 -17.17 -11.83 -6.32
CA ALA A 248 -18.14 -12.92 -6.41
C ALA A 248 -18.64 -13.41 -5.04
N SER A 249 -17.99 -13.02 -3.94
CA SER A 249 -18.39 -13.34 -2.57
C SER A 249 -18.84 -12.07 -1.81
N ASN A 250 -18.16 -10.94 -2.04
CA ASN A 250 -18.45 -9.65 -1.44
C ASN A 250 -18.27 -8.51 -2.48
N PRO A 251 -19.36 -8.07 -3.12
CA PRO A 251 -19.35 -7.00 -4.12
C PRO A 251 -19.55 -5.60 -3.53
N TYR A 252 -19.63 -5.46 -2.21
CA TYR A 252 -20.04 -4.23 -1.54
C TYR A 252 -18.87 -3.47 -0.91
N ALA A 253 -17.82 -4.18 -0.53
CA ALA A 253 -16.75 -3.61 0.26
C ALA A 253 -15.69 -2.89 -0.60
N GLU A 254 -15.12 -1.86 -0.01
CA GLU A 254 -13.93 -1.20 -0.54
C GLU A 254 -12.70 -1.69 0.24
N PHE A 255 -11.53 -1.79 -0.42
CA PHE A 255 -10.30 -2.37 0.13
C PHE A 255 -9.88 -1.86 1.51
N ASN A 256 -9.80 -0.54 1.72
CA ASN A 256 -9.34 0.04 2.99
C ASN A 256 -10.27 -0.33 4.15
N ILE A 257 -11.58 -0.31 3.91
CA ILE A 257 -12.58 -0.70 4.92
C ILE A 257 -12.62 -2.23 5.09
N PHE A 258 -12.52 -2.99 4.00
CA PHE A 258 -12.56 -4.46 4.03
C PHE A 258 -11.34 -5.07 4.73
N THR A 259 -10.19 -4.39 4.67
CA THR A 259 -8.96 -4.87 5.30
C THR A 259 -9.10 -5.00 6.82
N ASP A 260 -9.89 -4.13 7.46
CA ASP A 260 -10.27 -4.28 8.87
C ASP A 260 -11.63 -3.60 9.16
N PRO A 261 -12.76 -4.29 8.91
CA PRO A 261 -14.08 -3.71 9.05
C PRO A 261 -14.40 -3.29 10.48
N PHE A 262 -13.87 -4.03 11.47
CA PHE A 262 -14.07 -3.70 12.88
C PHE A 262 -13.31 -2.43 13.26
N ALA A 263 -12.06 -2.27 12.82
CA ALA A 263 -11.33 -1.03 13.04
C ALA A 263 -12.01 0.18 12.37
N ALA A 264 -12.47 0.03 11.12
CA ALA A 264 -13.20 1.08 10.43
C ALA A 264 -14.49 1.45 11.18
N TYR A 265 -15.22 0.46 11.71
CA TYR A 265 -16.37 0.72 12.59
C TYR A 265 -15.98 1.53 13.83
N GLN A 266 -14.89 1.18 14.52
CA GLN A 266 -14.42 1.95 15.69
C GLN A 266 -14.07 3.40 15.35
N VAL A 267 -13.49 3.65 14.17
CA VAL A 267 -13.15 5.01 13.71
C VAL A 267 -14.40 5.82 13.36
N PHE A 268 -15.33 5.26 12.59
CA PHE A 268 -16.58 5.94 12.23
C PHE A 268 -17.41 6.24 13.49
N HIS A 269 -17.52 5.28 14.41
CA HIS A 269 -18.24 5.42 15.67
C HIS A 269 -17.43 6.11 16.77
N SER A 270 -16.26 6.66 16.45
CA SER A 270 -15.46 7.38 17.43
C SER A 270 -16.19 8.62 17.92
N GLY A 271 -17.00 9.31 17.10
CA GLY A 271 -17.59 10.60 17.45
C GLY A 271 -16.64 11.79 17.29
N ILE A 272 -15.50 11.59 16.60
CA ILE A 272 -14.68 12.66 16.04
C ILE A 272 -15.32 13.09 14.69
N PRO A 273 -15.35 14.39 14.34
CA PRO A 273 -15.79 14.84 13.02
C PRO A 273 -15.05 14.09 11.90
N LEU A 274 -15.82 13.56 10.92
CA LEU A 274 -15.29 12.71 9.86
C LEU A 274 -15.77 13.17 8.50
N THR A 275 -14.84 13.27 7.55
CA THR A 275 -15.12 13.46 6.12
C THR A 275 -14.71 12.21 5.34
N LEU A 276 -15.64 11.62 4.62
CA LEU A 276 -15.44 10.44 3.79
C LEU A 276 -15.28 10.82 2.33
N VAL A 277 -14.28 10.25 1.66
CA VAL A 277 -14.09 10.29 0.21
C VAL A 277 -14.20 8.85 -0.31
N PRO A 278 -15.43 8.39 -0.61
CA PRO A 278 -15.69 7.02 -1.03
C PRO A 278 -15.53 6.84 -2.54
N LEU A 279 -15.66 5.58 -2.99
CA LEU A 279 -15.68 5.20 -4.40
C LEU A 279 -16.71 5.99 -5.21
N ASP A 280 -17.82 6.40 -4.61
CA ASP A 280 -18.83 7.25 -5.22
C ASP A 280 -18.23 8.50 -5.87
N ALA A 281 -17.34 9.18 -5.14
CA ALA A 281 -16.68 10.38 -5.62
C ALA A 281 -15.48 10.06 -6.50
N THR A 282 -14.62 9.11 -6.10
CA THR A 282 -13.39 8.82 -6.84
C THR A 282 -13.66 8.20 -8.21
N ASN A 283 -14.75 7.43 -8.36
CA ASN A 283 -15.19 6.89 -9.65
C ASN A 283 -15.55 7.99 -10.67
N THR A 284 -15.73 9.23 -10.21
CA THR A 284 -16.02 10.37 -11.09
C THR A 284 -14.78 11.13 -11.54
N ILE A 285 -13.59 10.70 -11.14
CA ILE A 285 -12.29 11.30 -11.48
C ILE A 285 -11.25 10.21 -11.90
N PRO A 286 -11.47 9.52 -13.03
CA PRO A 286 -10.53 8.54 -13.57
C PRO A 286 -9.20 9.19 -13.99
N ILE A 287 -8.09 8.46 -14.00
CA ILE A 287 -6.89 8.89 -14.71
C ILE A 287 -7.13 8.69 -16.20
N ASN A 288 -7.83 9.63 -16.83
CA ASN A 288 -8.15 9.56 -18.24
C ASN A 288 -6.93 9.91 -19.12
N LYS A 289 -7.06 9.67 -20.43
CA LYS A 289 -5.98 9.89 -21.40
C LYS A 289 -5.51 11.34 -21.46
N ASP A 290 -6.43 12.29 -21.31
CA ASP A 290 -6.13 13.72 -21.36
C ASP A 290 -5.32 14.16 -20.15
N PHE A 291 -5.73 13.75 -18.94
CA PHE A 291 -4.95 13.95 -17.73
C PHE A 291 -3.57 13.29 -17.83
N PHE A 292 -3.49 12.03 -18.25
CA PHE A 292 -2.22 11.33 -18.40
C PHE A 292 -1.26 12.06 -19.35
N THR A 293 -1.77 12.51 -20.50
CA THR A 293 -1.00 13.26 -21.50
C THR A 293 -0.57 14.62 -20.95
N ALA A 294 -1.47 15.32 -20.26
CA ALA A 294 -1.13 16.58 -19.60
C ALA A 294 -0.04 16.37 -18.54
N PHE A 295 -0.13 15.32 -17.72
CA PHE A 295 0.90 15.01 -16.73
C PHE A 295 2.23 14.67 -17.41
N GLN A 296 2.23 13.91 -18.51
CA GLN A 296 3.43 13.64 -19.30
C GLN A 296 4.10 14.93 -19.83
N GLN A 297 3.31 15.95 -20.15
CA GLN A 297 3.82 17.23 -20.66
C GLN A 297 4.28 18.17 -19.53
N HIS A 298 3.71 18.04 -18.33
CA HIS A 298 3.95 18.94 -17.19
C HIS A 298 4.69 18.21 -16.07
N ARG A 299 6.01 18.04 -16.26
CA ARG A 299 6.94 17.35 -15.33
C ARG A 299 8.16 18.23 -15.03
N SER A 300 7.90 19.46 -14.60
CA SER A 300 8.93 20.50 -14.43
C SER A 300 9.77 20.36 -13.16
N THR A 301 9.27 19.62 -12.18
CA THR A 301 9.96 19.34 -10.91
C THR A 301 10.35 17.87 -10.82
N TYR A 302 11.31 17.56 -9.95
CA TYR A 302 11.83 16.21 -9.80
C TYR A 302 10.79 15.25 -9.22
N GLU A 303 10.02 15.71 -8.24
CA GLU A 303 8.91 14.98 -7.64
C GLU A 303 7.76 14.75 -8.63
N ALA A 304 7.48 15.69 -9.55
CA ALA A 304 6.47 15.50 -10.60
C ALA A 304 6.90 14.41 -11.60
N GLU A 305 8.19 14.39 -11.99
CA GLU A 305 8.75 13.32 -12.82
C GLU A 305 8.64 11.96 -12.11
N TYR A 306 8.95 11.90 -10.82
CA TYR A 306 8.85 10.67 -10.04
C TYR A 306 7.42 10.11 -10.02
N CYS A 307 6.44 10.97 -9.70
CA CYS A 307 5.02 10.61 -9.72
C CYS A 307 4.58 10.12 -11.11
N PHE A 308 5.01 10.81 -12.17
CA PHE A 308 4.67 10.39 -13.53
C PHE A 308 5.30 9.05 -13.91
N GLN A 309 6.54 8.77 -13.54
CA GLN A 309 7.17 7.47 -13.83
C GLN A 309 6.43 6.32 -13.16
N MET A 310 5.98 6.53 -11.91
CA MET A 310 5.15 5.57 -11.20
C MET A 310 3.82 5.35 -11.93
N LEU A 311 3.12 6.42 -12.31
CA LEU A 311 1.86 6.34 -13.04
C LEU A 311 2.01 5.65 -14.41
N ASN A 312 3.09 5.97 -15.14
CA ASN A 312 3.38 5.36 -16.43
C ASN A 312 3.61 3.85 -16.30
N ILE A 313 4.29 3.41 -15.23
CA ILE A 313 4.48 1.99 -15.00
C ILE A 313 3.17 1.31 -14.61
N ILE A 314 2.35 1.92 -13.73
CA ILE A 314 1.03 1.39 -13.39
C ILE A 314 0.19 1.17 -14.64
N ARG A 315 0.13 2.16 -15.55
CA ARG A 315 -0.54 2.04 -16.85
C ARG A 315 -0.05 0.81 -17.62
N ASP A 316 1.26 0.61 -17.70
CA ASP A 316 1.86 -0.50 -18.45
C ASP A 316 1.64 -1.86 -17.77
N THR A 317 1.41 -1.85 -16.45
CA THR A 317 1.21 -3.06 -15.63
C THR A 317 -0.22 -3.30 -15.19
N TRP A 318 -1.15 -2.47 -15.64
CA TRP A 318 -2.53 -2.56 -15.22
C TRP A 318 -3.12 -3.90 -15.65
N PHE A 319 -3.98 -4.48 -14.81
CA PHE A 319 -4.43 -5.85 -14.99
C PHE A 319 -5.46 -6.02 -16.11
N ASP A 320 -6.04 -4.92 -16.60
CA ASP A 320 -6.97 -4.86 -17.73
C ASP A 320 -6.46 -3.92 -18.85
N ASP A 321 -7.09 -4.01 -20.03
CA ASP A 321 -6.79 -3.16 -21.20
C ASP A 321 -7.44 -1.75 -21.12
N SER A 322 -8.09 -1.44 -20.00
CA SER A 322 -8.98 -0.28 -19.81
C SER A 322 -8.46 0.71 -18.75
N PHE A 323 -7.15 0.76 -18.50
CA PHE A 323 -6.52 1.63 -17.47
C PHE A 323 -7.11 3.05 -17.39
N TYR A 324 -7.33 3.72 -18.53
CA TYR A 324 -7.82 5.10 -18.58
C TYR A 324 -9.28 5.27 -18.11
N GLU A 325 -9.98 4.16 -17.90
CA GLU A 325 -11.37 4.09 -17.46
C GLU A 325 -11.48 3.37 -16.09
N SER A 326 -10.50 2.53 -15.71
CA SER A 326 -10.53 1.68 -14.49
C SER A 326 -9.59 2.13 -13.36
N TYR A 327 -8.66 3.05 -13.60
CA TYR A 327 -7.78 3.61 -12.57
C TYR A 327 -8.22 5.04 -12.21
N PHE A 328 -8.33 5.34 -10.92
CA PHE A 328 -8.91 6.61 -10.42
C PHE A 328 -7.96 7.38 -9.51
N MET A 329 -8.21 8.68 -9.35
CA MET A 329 -7.56 9.46 -8.29
C MET A 329 -8.24 9.16 -6.96
N TRP A 330 -7.78 8.13 -6.25
CA TRP A 330 -8.28 7.77 -4.91
C TRP A 330 -7.67 8.70 -3.84
N ASP A 331 -6.52 8.33 -3.28
CA ASP A 331 -5.93 9.04 -2.13
C ASP A 331 -5.54 10.49 -2.45
N SER A 332 -5.04 10.74 -3.65
CA SER A 332 -4.68 12.09 -4.08
C SER A 332 -5.90 13.01 -4.14
N PHE A 333 -7.04 12.55 -4.64
CA PHE A 333 -8.29 13.33 -4.63
C PHE A 333 -8.78 13.55 -3.20
N ALA A 334 -8.71 12.52 -2.36
CA ALA A 334 -9.04 12.65 -0.94
C ALA A 334 -8.16 13.68 -0.23
N ALA A 335 -6.86 13.73 -0.53
CA ALA A 335 -5.93 14.74 -0.03
C ALA A 335 -6.32 16.14 -0.51
N GLY A 336 -6.73 16.28 -1.78
CA GLY A 336 -7.30 17.52 -2.32
C GLY A 336 -8.53 17.99 -1.55
N VAL A 337 -9.49 17.09 -1.31
CA VAL A 337 -10.70 17.37 -0.53
C VAL A 337 -10.33 17.81 0.89
N ALA A 338 -9.39 17.14 1.54
CA ALA A 338 -8.92 17.50 2.88
C ALA A 338 -8.27 18.89 2.91
N VAL A 339 -7.33 19.16 1.99
CA VAL A 339 -6.65 20.46 1.88
C VAL A 339 -7.66 21.59 1.64
N SER A 340 -8.60 21.41 0.72
CA SER A 340 -9.63 22.43 0.45
C SER A 340 -10.50 22.70 1.67
N SER A 341 -10.94 21.64 2.37
CA SER A 341 -11.77 21.77 3.58
C SER A 341 -11.02 22.46 4.71
N MET A 342 -9.73 22.15 4.90
CA MET A 342 -8.88 22.78 5.91
C MET A 342 -8.66 24.27 5.67
N LYS A 343 -8.61 24.71 4.40
CA LYS A 343 -8.46 26.11 4.00
C LYS A 343 -9.78 26.90 4.06
N ASN A 344 -10.92 26.28 3.77
CA ASN A 344 -12.22 26.95 3.71
C ASN A 344 -13.00 26.90 5.04
N GLN A 345 -12.52 27.63 6.06
CA GLN A 345 -13.15 27.65 7.40
C GLN A 345 -14.53 28.35 7.49
N HIS A 346 -15.01 29.03 6.44
CA HIS A 346 -16.20 29.88 6.53
C HIS A 346 -17.50 29.22 6.01
N CYS A 347 -17.39 28.08 5.32
CA CYS A 347 -18.53 27.26 4.88
C CYS A 347 -18.12 25.78 4.92
N GLU A 348 -18.47 25.06 5.99
CA GLU A 348 -18.15 23.62 6.15
C GLU A 348 -18.69 22.75 5.00
N ASP A 349 -19.71 23.23 4.28
CA ASP A 349 -20.36 22.53 3.17
C ASP A 349 -19.74 22.84 1.78
N GLU A 350 -18.77 23.77 1.68
CA GLU A 350 -18.16 24.18 0.40
C GLU A 350 -16.73 23.65 0.22
N ASN A 351 -16.62 22.51 -0.47
CA ASN A 351 -15.33 22.00 -0.96
C ASN A 351 -15.04 22.50 -2.39
N GLU A 352 -13.81 22.89 -2.69
CA GLU A 352 -13.45 23.40 -4.02
C GLU A 352 -13.52 22.32 -5.12
N PHE A 353 -13.19 21.08 -4.74
CA PHE A 353 -12.98 19.97 -5.67
C PHE A 353 -14.10 18.94 -5.66
N ALA A 354 -14.91 18.87 -4.60
CA ALA A 354 -15.99 17.90 -4.46
C ALA A 354 -17.35 18.54 -4.16
N GLU A 355 -18.42 17.87 -4.58
CA GLU A 355 -19.77 18.03 -4.03
C GLU A 355 -19.85 17.25 -2.72
N MET A 356 -20.44 17.85 -1.68
CA MET A 356 -20.47 17.29 -0.32
C MET A 356 -21.91 17.11 0.16
N GLU A 357 -22.18 16.01 0.87
CA GLU A 357 -23.49 15.69 1.44
C GLU A 357 -23.32 15.05 2.82
N TYR A 358 -24.14 15.42 3.80
CA TYR A 358 -24.19 14.70 5.07
C TYR A 358 -25.02 13.42 4.93
N MET A 359 -24.47 12.29 5.33
CA MET A 359 -25.15 10.98 5.33
C MET A 359 -25.03 10.30 6.70
N ASN A 360 -26.01 9.46 7.05
CA ASN A 360 -25.94 8.61 8.24
C ASN A 360 -25.35 7.25 7.85
N LEU A 361 -24.09 7.01 8.21
CA LEU A 361 -23.32 5.87 7.73
C LEU A 361 -22.91 4.92 8.87
N THR A 362 -22.80 3.64 8.57
CA THR A 362 -22.17 2.64 9.43
C THR A 362 -21.31 1.69 8.61
N VAL A 363 -20.38 1.00 9.25
CA VAL A 363 -19.57 -0.05 8.62
C VAL A 363 -20.12 -1.40 9.01
N VAL A 364 -20.47 -2.23 8.02
CA VAL A 364 -20.92 -3.59 8.27
C VAL A 364 -19.74 -4.45 8.68
N THR A 365 -19.75 -4.97 9.90
CA THR A 365 -18.66 -5.79 10.45
C THR A 365 -18.98 -7.29 10.49
N SER A 366 -20.23 -7.67 10.22
CA SER A 366 -20.68 -9.06 10.17
C SER A 366 -21.99 -9.18 9.40
N ASN A 367 -22.17 -10.31 8.72
CA ASN A 367 -23.28 -10.65 7.84
C ASN A 367 -24.50 -11.18 8.60
N LYS A 368 -25.59 -11.35 7.84
CA LYS A 368 -26.84 -11.87 8.38
C LYS A 368 -26.75 -13.36 8.75
N PRO A 369 -27.56 -13.84 9.71
CA PRO A 369 -28.41 -13.04 10.58
C PRO A 369 -27.58 -12.21 11.58
N HIS A 370 -27.79 -10.90 11.55
CA HIS A 370 -27.05 -9.98 12.43
C HIS A 370 -27.38 -10.30 13.89
N GLY A 371 -26.38 -10.27 14.76
CA GLY A 371 -26.61 -10.60 16.16
C GLY A 371 -26.92 -12.06 16.43
N LEU A 372 -26.60 -13.00 15.52
CA LEU A 372 -26.63 -14.43 15.82
C LEU A 372 -25.26 -15.03 15.56
N TYR A 373 -24.65 -15.55 16.62
CA TYR A 373 -23.39 -16.27 16.54
C TYR A 373 -23.61 -17.64 15.89
N ASP A 374 -22.89 -17.88 14.79
CA ASP A 374 -22.97 -19.09 13.98
C ASP A 374 -21.72 -19.99 14.08
N GLY A 375 -20.73 -19.60 14.90
CA GLY A 375 -19.44 -20.28 15.02
C GLY A 375 -18.35 -19.81 14.08
N SER A 376 -18.61 -18.88 13.15
CA SER A 376 -17.60 -18.41 12.19
C SER A 376 -16.76 -17.22 12.66
N ASN A 377 -17.26 -16.49 13.67
CA ASN A 377 -16.75 -15.18 14.04
C ASN A 377 -15.67 -15.23 15.14
N PRO A 378 -14.39 -14.95 14.82
CA PRO A 378 -13.28 -15.11 15.77
C PRO A 378 -13.34 -14.19 16.99
N PHE A 379 -14.18 -13.15 16.99
CA PHE A 379 -14.42 -12.37 18.20
C PHE A 379 -15.13 -13.18 19.29
N PHE A 380 -15.89 -14.20 18.91
CA PHE A 380 -16.74 -14.99 19.81
C PHE A 380 -16.36 -16.48 19.79
N ASP A 381 -15.94 -16.99 18.64
CA ASP A 381 -15.71 -18.42 18.42
C ASP A 381 -14.52 -18.94 19.23
N SER A 382 -14.67 -20.16 19.76
CA SER A 382 -13.62 -20.88 20.48
C SER A 382 -12.99 -20.08 21.65
N ARG A 383 -13.69 -19.08 22.19
CA ARG A 383 -13.23 -18.19 23.27
C ARG A 383 -14.11 -18.29 24.52
N ALA A 384 -13.48 -18.29 25.68
CA ALA A 384 -14.17 -18.27 26.98
C ALA A 384 -14.93 -16.95 27.21
N THR A 385 -14.36 -15.84 26.76
CA THR A 385 -14.95 -14.50 26.80
C THR A 385 -14.81 -13.84 25.43
N PRO A 386 -15.87 -13.17 24.91
CA PRO A 386 -15.75 -12.42 23.68
C PRO A 386 -14.60 -11.42 23.71
N LYS A 387 -13.90 -11.29 22.58
CA LYS A 387 -12.81 -10.33 22.42
C LYS A 387 -13.34 -8.91 22.52
N PHE A 388 -12.55 -8.00 23.09
CA PHE A 388 -12.86 -6.57 23.26
C PHE A 388 -14.12 -6.31 24.11
N GLY A 389 -14.55 -7.30 24.91
CA GLY A 389 -15.78 -7.20 25.71
C GLY A 389 -17.05 -7.14 24.86
N LEU A 390 -17.00 -7.59 23.61
CA LEU A 390 -18.15 -7.56 22.70
C LEU A 390 -19.31 -8.40 23.26
N GLN A 391 -20.54 -7.91 23.09
CA GLN A 391 -21.72 -8.63 23.53
C GLN A 391 -22.10 -9.71 22.51
N LYS A 392 -22.33 -10.94 22.99
CA LYS A 392 -22.98 -11.97 22.17
C LYS A 392 -24.37 -11.47 21.78
N ASN A 393 -24.72 -11.72 20.53
CA ASN A 393 -25.93 -11.20 19.88
C ASN A 393 -25.94 -9.68 19.66
N GLY A 394 -24.77 -9.06 19.60
CA GLY A 394 -24.59 -7.67 19.19
C GLY A 394 -24.37 -7.51 17.69
N VAL A 395 -24.19 -6.27 17.23
CA VAL A 395 -24.02 -5.91 15.81
C VAL A 395 -22.83 -6.60 15.13
N HIS A 396 -21.86 -7.07 15.91
CA HIS A 396 -20.67 -7.76 15.43
C HIS A 396 -20.78 -9.29 15.46
N SER A 397 -21.87 -9.89 15.96
CA SER A 397 -21.93 -11.34 16.24
C SER A 397 -22.28 -12.22 15.04
N GLY A 398 -22.65 -11.64 13.90
CA GLY A 398 -23.02 -12.41 12.71
C GLY A 398 -21.85 -13.12 12.05
N HIS A 399 -22.13 -13.77 10.92
CA HIS A 399 -21.14 -14.44 10.10
C HIS A 399 -20.10 -13.45 9.57
N VAL A 400 -18.82 -13.80 9.57
CA VAL A 400 -17.77 -12.97 8.94
C VAL A 400 -17.08 -13.76 7.86
N GLN A 401 -16.86 -13.12 6.71
CA GLN A 401 -16.27 -13.78 5.56
C GLN A 401 -14.93 -14.45 5.95
N THR A 402 -14.82 -15.78 5.86
CA THR A 402 -13.66 -16.54 6.33
C THR A 402 -12.56 -16.68 5.30
N GLU A 403 -12.93 -16.75 4.02
CA GLU A 403 -12.02 -16.87 2.89
C GLU A 403 -12.60 -16.11 1.68
N LEU A 404 -11.81 -15.93 0.61
CA LEU A 404 -12.34 -15.35 -0.62
C LEU A 404 -13.49 -16.14 -1.24
N HIS A 405 -13.44 -17.47 -1.14
CA HIS A 405 -14.47 -18.38 -1.65
C HIS A 405 -15.33 -18.96 -0.53
N ASP A 406 -15.61 -18.16 0.50
CA ASP A 406 -16.48 -18.56 1.59
C ASP A 406 -17.83 -19.08 1.05
N PRO A 407 -18.17 -20.36 1.31
CA PRO A 407 -19.43 -20.95 0.88
C PRO A 407 -20.65 -20.25 1.45
N PHE A 408 -20.54 -19.59 2.61
CA PHE A 408 -21.63 -18.78 3.14
C PHE A 408 -21.92 -17.58 2.23
N CYS A 409 -20.87 -16.93 1.72
CA CYS A 409 -20.99 -15.75 0.89
C CYS A 409 -21.52 -16.03 -0.53
N ARG A 410 -21.61 -17.31 -0.93
CA ARG A 410 -22.10 -17.75 -2.24
C ARG A 410 -23.30 -18.67 -2.08
N VAL A 411 -24.42 -18.31 -2.68
CA VAL A 411 -25.66 -19.09 -2.59
C VAL A 411 -25.96 -19.71 -3.96
N ASP A 412 -26.36 -20.98 -4.03
CA ASP A 412 -26.74 -21.61 -5.30
C ASP A 412 -27.95 -20.89 -5.93
N GLY A 413 -27.85 -20.49 -7.21
CA GLY A 413 -28.84 -19.64 -7.89
C GLY A 413 -28.70 -18.13 -7.62
N ILE A 414 -27.87 -17.79 -6.63
CA ILE A 414 -27.19 -16.53 -6.28
C ILE A 414 -26.11 -16.07 -7.25
N GLU A 415 -26.41 -15.35 -8.32
CA GLU A 415 -25.38 -14.86 -9.23
C GLU A 415 -24.40 -13.85 -8.58
N LYS A 416 -24.85 -13.14 -7.53
CA LYS A 416 -24.09 -12.13 -6.78
C LYS A 416 -23.81 -12.58 -5.35
N GLY A 417 -22.60 -12.31 -4.85
CA GLY A 417 -22.19 -12.61 -3.48
C GLY A 417 -23.02 -11.88 -2.43
N ILE A 418 -23.26 -12.52 -1.29
CA ILE A 418 -24.15 -12.01 -0.23
C ILE A 418 -23.42 -11.38 0.96
N CYS A 419 -22.10 -11.56 1.06
CA CYS A 419 -21.33 -10.98 2.15
C CYS A 419 -21.13 -9.48 1.95
N GLN A 420 -21.10 -8.76 3.06
CA GLN A 420 -21.10 -7.32 3.15
C GLN A 420 -20.10 -6.81 4.20
N ASP A 421 -19.20 -7.65 4.73
CA ASP A 421 -18.11 -7.19 5.59
C ASP A 421 -17.40 -6.01 4.92
N GLY A 422 -17.18 -4.92 5.65
CA GLY A 422 -16.56 -3.72 5.12
C GLY A 422 -17.44 -2.85 4.22
N TYR A 423 -18.72 -3.19 4.01
CA TYR A 423 -19.65 -2.29 3.32
C TYR A 423 -19.92 -1.04 4.17
N THR A 424 -19.69 0.14 3.58
CA THR A 424 -20.06 1.42 4.19
C THR A 424 -21.50 1.73 3.83
N LYS A 425 -22.41 1.43 4.76
CA LYS A 425 -23.85 1.39 4.51
C LYS A 425 -24.54 2.61 5.10
N GLU A 426 -25.46 3.18 4.33
CA GLU A 426 -26.37 4.20 4.83
C GLU A 426 -27.46 3.57 5.72
N GLU A 427 -27.60 4.07 6.95
CA GLU A 427 -28.52 3.51 7.94
C GLU A 427 -28.99 4.57 8.95
N ASP A 428 -30.30 4.82 9.01
CA ASP A 428 -30.87 5.88 9.85
C ASP A 428 -30.81 5.60 11.36
N GLY A 429 -30.77 4.32 11.76
CA GLY A 429 -30.83 3.92 13.17
C GLY A 429 -29.47 3.91 13.85
N ALA A 430 -28.57 3.05 13.37
CA ALA A 430 -27.23 2.84 13.94
C ALA A 430 -26.13 3.58 13.17
N GLY A 431 -26.48 4.48 12.24
CA GLY A 431 -25.51 5.28 11.50
C GLY A 431 -25.01 6.48 12.29
N VAL A 432 -23.79 6.91 11.97
CA VAL A 432 -23.20 8.17 12.42
C VAL A 432 -23.28 9.21 11.29
N ARG A 433 -23.50 10.46 11.66
CA ARG A 433 -23.55 11.56 10.68
C ARG A 433 -22.13 11.88 10.20
N VAL A 434 -21.90 11.67 8.91
CA VAL A 434 -20.60 11.84 8.24
C VAL A 434 -20.76 12.80 7.06
N LEU A 435 -19.77 13.68 6.85
CA LEU A 435 -19.71 14.51 5.64
C LEU A 435 -19.08 13.70 4.51
N VAL A 436 -19.78 13.52 3.40
CA VAL A 436 -19.40 12.59 2.33
C VAL A 436 -19.18 13.36 1.03
N ALA A 437 -18.02 13.18 0.39
CA ALA A 437 -17.83 13.60 -0.99
C ALA A 437 -18.67 12.68 -1.90
N THR A 438 -19.53 13.26 -2.73
CA THR A 438 -20.42 12.49 -3.62
C THR A 438 -19.93 12.46 -5.05
N LYS A 439 -19.21 13.51 -5.48
CA LYS A 439 -18.73 13.68 -6.86
C LYS A 439 -17.60 14.69 -6.97
N ALA A 440 -16.66 14.46 -7.89
CA ALA A 440 -15.65 15.43 -8.29
C ALA A 440 -16.24 16.54 -9.17
N LYS A 441 -15.98 17.79 -8.82
CA LYS A 441 -16.47 18.98 -9.52
C LYS A 441 -15.82 19.12 -10.89
N LEU A 442 -16.65 19.43 -11.88
CA LEU A 442 -16.21 19.74 -13.25
C LEU A 442 -15.37 21.00 -13.27
N ASN A 443 -14.39 21.03 -14.17
CA ASN A 443 -13.69 22.25 -14.50
C ASN A 443 -14.66 23.24 -15.18
N PRO A 444 -14.83 24.48 -14.67
CA PRO A 444 -15.70 25.48 -15.30
C PRO A 444 -15.19 25.95 -16.67
N ASP A 445 -13.88 25.85 -16.92
CA ASP A 445 -13.30 26.17 -18.22
C ASP A 445 -13.55 25.04 -19.22
N LYS A 446 -14.54 25.23 -20.10
CA LYS A 446 -14.90 24.29 -21.17
C LYS A 446 -13.86 24.16 -22.28
N GLN A 447 -12.85 25.04 -22.33
CA GLN A 447 -11.78 24.97 -23.33
C GLN A 447 -10.60 24.11 -22.85
N SER A 448 -10.51 23.85 -21.54
CA SER A 448 -9.47 22.99 -20.99
C SER A 448 -9.74 21.53 -21.33
N ILE A 449 -8.68 20.80 -21.68
CA ILE A 449 -8.72 19.34 -21.83
C ILE A 449 -8.85 18.61 -20.48
N LEU A 450 -8.59 19.31 -19.38
CA LEU A 450 -8.72 18.78 -18.03
C LEU A 450 -10.13 19.10 -17.50
N ASP A 451 -11.01 18.11 -17.50
CA ASP A 451 -12.43 18.27 -17.23
C ASP A 451 -12.82 18.24 -15.73
N ARG A 452 -11.84 18.08 -14.83
CA ARG A 452 -12.02 18.19 -13.36
C ARG A 452 -11.15 19.30 -12.80
N LYS A 453 -11.71 20.07 -11.84
CA LYS A 453 -10.94 21.11 -11.13
C LYS A 453 -9.69 20.56 -10.45
N PHE A 454 -9.82 19.37 -9.85
CA PHE A 454 -8.73 18.78 -9.09
C PHE A 454 -7.53 18.40 -9.97
N TYR A 455 -7.71 17.98 -11.22
CA TYR A 455 -6.60 17.72 -12.14
C TYR A 455 -5.65 18.92 -12.27
N ILE A 456 -6.23 20.11 -12.40
CA ILE A 456 -5.47 21.36 -12.53
C ILE A 456 -4.73 21.65 -11.22
N SER A 457 -5.45 21.58 -10.09
CA SER A 457 -4.88 21.77 -8.76
C SER A 457 -3.70 20.84 -8.50
N PHE A 458 -3.87 19.54 -8.79
CA PHE A 458 -2.86 18.51 -8.60
C PHE A 458 -1.62 18.75 -9.47
N LEU A 459 -1.80 18.94 -10.79
CA LEU A 459 -0.68 19.19 -11.69
C LEU A 459 0.05 20.49 -11.34
N ASN A 460 -0.68 21.56 -11.01
CA ASN A 460 -0.08 22.82 -10.57
C ASN A 460 0.72 22.62 -9.28
N ALA A 461 0.15 21.96 -8.27
CA ALA A 461 0.83 21.73 -6.99
C ALA A 461 2.14 20.97 -7.18
N LEU A 462 2.15 19.88 -7.95
CA LEU A 462 3.36 19.11 -8.21
C LEU A 462 4.45 19.91 -8.95
N ASN A 463 4.04 20.80 -9.86
CA ASN A 463 4.95 21.57 -10.71
C ASN A 463 5.37 22.92 -10.14
N GLN A 464 4.82 23.36 -9.00
CA GLN A 464 5.23 24.60 -8.36
C GLN A 464 6.69 24.51 -7.90
N PRO A 465 7.52 25.56 -8.06
CA PRO A 465 8.92 25.55 -7.60
C PRO A 465 9.06 25.62 -6.07
N GLN A 466 8.03 26.10 -5.36
CA GLN A 466 8.00 26.12 -3.90
C GLN A 466 7.88 24.69 -3.36
N GLN A 467 8.55 24.41 -2.24
CA GLN A 467 8.55 23.08 -1.62
C GLN A 467 8.99 21.95 -2.57
N SER A 468 9.82 22.25 -3.58
CA SER A 468 10.34 21.24 -4.50
C SER A 468 11.44 20.39 -3.90
N ALA A 469 11.68 19.23 -4.52
CA ALA A 469 12.72 18.32 -4.10
C ALA A 469 14.10 19.01 -3.96
N GLN A 470 14.78 18.73 -2.86
CA GLN A 470 16.11 19.27 -2.55
C GLN A 470 17.19 18.26 -2.93
N PHE A 471 17.23 17.86 -4.20
CA PHE A 471 18.05 16.74 -4.63
C PHE A 471 18.93 17.03 -5.84
N ASN A 472 20.15 16.49 -5.80
CA ASN A 472 21.04 16.39 -6.94
C ASN A 472 21.66 14.98 -7.01
N ARG A 473 21.19 14.15 -7.95
CA ARG A 473 21.64 12.75 -8.14
C ARG A 473 23.13 12.60 -8.34
N THR A 474 23.73 13.53 -9.10
CA THR A 474 25.17 13.54 -9.37
C THR A 474 25.98 13.77 -8.10
N SER A 475 25.43 14.50 -7.12
CA SER A 475 26.11 14.77 -5.85
C SER A 475 26.06 13.60 -4.86
N GLN A 476 24.96 12.84 -4.83
CA GLN A 476 24.83 11.67 -3.93
C GLN A 476 25.55 10.43 -4.44
N LEU A 477 25.63 10.26 -5.76
CA LEU A 477 26.21 9.07 -6.38
C LEU A 477 27.35 9.45 -7.35
N PRO A 478 28.42 10.14 -6.89
CA PRO A 478 29.46 10.67 -7.76
C PRO A 478 30.25 9.59 -8.51
N TYR A 479 30.26 8.36 -7.98
CA TYR A 479 30.95 7.21 -8.56
C TYR A 479 30.01 6.16 -9.14
N HIS A 480 28.70 6.42 -9.18
CA HIS A 480 27.76 5.48 -9.79
C HIS A 480 27.89 5.52 -11.32
N GLN A 481 28.11 4.36 -11.90
CA GLN A 481 28.19 4.17 -13.34
C GLN A 481 27.17 3.11 -13.72
N GLU A 482 26.33 3.40 -14.72
CA GLU A 482 25.35 2.44 -15.27
C GLU A 482 26.05 1.40 -16.18
N ILE A 483 27.12 0.77 -15.69
CA ILE A 483 27.96 -0.18 -16.44
C ILE A 483 27.91 -1.55 -15.76
N LEU A 484 27.59 -2.58 -16.53
CA LEU A 484 27.65 -3.96 -16.05
C LEU A 484 29.10 -4.43 -15.88
N ARG A 485 29.42 -5.01 -14.74
CA ARG A 485 30.73 -5.58 -14.41
C ARG A 485 30.74 -7.07 -14.69
N LYS A 486 31.43 -7.46 -15.76
CA LYS A 486 31.57 -8.86 -16.16
C LYS A 486 33.05 -9.24 -16.18
N PRO A 487 33.44 -10.36 -15.55
CA PRO A 487 34.82 -10.82 -15.55
C PRO A 487 35.23 -11.35 -16.94
N SER A 488 36.51 -11.21 -17.28
CA SER A 488 37.08 -11.84 -18.48
C SER A 488 37.67 -13.20 -18.12
N TYR A 489 37.17 -14.27 -18.73
CA TYR A 489 37.62 -15.63 -18.47
C TYR A 489 38.65 -16.14 -19.49
N LYS A 490 39.38 -15.25 -20.18
CA LYS A 490 40.40 -15.67 -21.15
C LYS A 490 41.39 -16.62 -20.47
N HIS A 491 41.48 -17.84 -20.99
CA HIS A 491 42.36 -18.92 -20.53
C HIS A 491 42.04 -19.58 -19.17
N LYS A 492 40.83 -19.39 -18.61
CA LYS A 492 40.41 -20.12 -17.39
C LYS A 492 39.66 -21.41 -17.73
N VAL A 493 39.98 -22.49 -17.01
CA VAL A 493 39.19 -23.73 -17.02
C VAL A 493 38.09 -23.58 -15.99
N PHE A 494 36.85 -23.84 -16.38
CA PHE A 494 35.73 -23.75 -15.45
C PHE A 494 35.60 -25.00 -14.59
N GLY A 495 35.29 -24.80 -13.31
CA GLY A 495 34.92 -25.86 -12.39
C GLY A 495 33.52 -26.40 -12.62
N LYS A 496 32.97 -27.07 -11.60
CA LYS A 496 31.64 -27.68 -11.68
C LYS A 496 30.57 -26.61 -11.91
N PRO A 497 29.68 -26.76 -12.91
CA PRO A 497 28.57 -25.84 -13.11
C PRO A 497 27.55 -26.00 -11.97
N VAL A 498 27.13 -24.89 -11.36
CA VAL A 498 26.15 -24.87 -10.27
C VAL A 498 25.05 -23.88 -10.57
N VAL A 499 23.80 -24.27 -10.34
CA VAL A 499 22.66 -23.37 -10.22
C VAL A 499 22.33 -23.27 -8.74
N PHE A 500 22.23 -22.05 -8.22
CA PHE A 500 21.95 -21.80 -6.81
C PHE A 500 20.49 -21.38 -6.66
N ASP A 501 19.66 -22.24 -6.07
CA ASP A 501 18.25 -21.97 -5.79
C ASP A 501 18.10 -21.62 -4.31
N MET A 502 17.49 -20.48 -4.03
CA MET A 502 17.47 -19.87 -2.70
C MET A 502 16.13 -19.18 -2.41
N ASP A 503 15.75 -19.11 -1.14
CA ASP A 503 14.55 -18.40 -0.68
C ASP A 503 14.84 -16.96 -0.22
N MET A 504 16.11 -16.54 -0.32
CA MET A 504 16.62 -15.21 -0.01
C MET A 504 16.44 -14.78 1.45
N SER A 505 16.54 -15.75 2.36
CA SER A 505 16.92 -15.45 3.74
C SER A 505 18.30 -14.77 3.82
N VAL A 506 18.60 -14.14 4.96
CA VAL A 506 19.93 -13.57 5.23
C VAL A 506 21.02 -14.64 5.11
N GLY A 507 20.74 -15.86 5.55
CA GLY A 507 21.65 -17.01 5.47
C GLY A 507 22.01 -17.35 4.02
N ASP A 508 21.02 -17.35 3.12
CA ASP A 508 21.26 -17.61 1.71
C ASP A 508 22.10 -16.52 1.05
N LEU A 509 21.90 -15.25 1.43
CA LEU A 509 22.70 -14.14 0.89
C LEU A 509 24.18 -14.27 1.28
N VAL A 510 24.45 -14.69 2.52
CA VAL A 510 25.81 -15.00 2.97
C VAL A 510 26.40 -16.20 2.22
N ALA A 511 25.59 -17.24 2.00
CA ALA A 511 25.99 -18.40 1.20
C ALA A 511 26.30 -18.01 -0.25
N LEU A 512 25.50 -17.13 -0.86
CA LEU A 512 25.76 -16.58 -2.19
C LEU A 512 27.10 -15.84 -2.24
N ILE A 513 27.35 -14.94 -1.30
CA ILE A 513 28.63 -14.20 -1.23
C ILE A 513 29.80 -15.17 -1.09
N TYR A 514 29.68 -16.20 -0.25
CA TYR A 514 30.68 -17.24 -0.11
C TYR A 514 30.93 -17.97 -1.44
N LEU A 515 29.87 -18.45 -2.10
CA LEU A 515 29.98 -19.12 -3.40
C LEU A 515 30.60 -18.23 -4.48
N LEU A 516 30.32 -16.92 -4.47
CA LEU A 516 30.93 -15.94 -5.39
C LEU A 516 32.41 -15.68 -5.11
N LYS A 517 32.90 -15.99 -3.90
CA LYS A 517 34.33 -15.92 -3.53
C LYS A 517 35.10 -17.20 -3.87
N VAL A 518 34.42 -18.33 -4.04
CA VAL A 518 35.06 -19.59 -4.46
C VAL A 518 35.66 -19.41 -5.87
N PRO A 519 36.88 -19.91 -6.14
CA PRO A 519 37.47 -19.86 -7.47
C PRO A 519 36.54 -20.45 -8.53
N VAL A 520 36.43 -19.76 -9.67
CA VAL A 520 35.56 -20.21 -10.79
C VAL A 520 36.03 -21.54 -11.41
N GLU A 521 37.30 -21.87 -11.18
CA GLU A 521 37.96 -23.12 -11.52
C GLU A 521 37.46 -24.32 -10.67
N GLU A 522 36.85 -24.06 -9.52
CA GLU A 522 36.26 -25.08 -8.63
C GLU A 522 34.74 -25.12 -8.76
N ILE A 523 34.09 -23.95 -8.61
CA ILE A 523 32.64 -23.79 -8.70
C ILE A 523 32.31 -22.66 -9.67
N ASN A 524 31.54 -22.99 -10.71
CA ASN A 524 31.08 -22.03 -11.70
C ASN A 524 29.57 -21.82 -11.56
N ILE A 525 29.17 -20.78 -10.81
CA ILE A 525 27.76 -20.40 -10.70
C ILE A 525 27.25 -19.95 -12.08
N LYS A 526 26.28 -20.67 -12.61
CA LYS A 526 25.66 -20.46 -13.93
C LYS A 526 24.35 -19.68 -13.86
N GLY A 527 23.69 -19.70 -12.72
CA GLY A 527 22.44 -19.00 -12.50
C GLY A 527 22.06 -19.03 -11.04
N ILE A 528 21.27 -18.04 -10.65
CA ILE A 528 20.65 -17.93 -9.33
C ILE A 528 19.14 -17.98 -9.53
N LEU A 529 18.44 -18.81 -8.79
CA LEU A 529 16.99 -18.88 -8.77
C LEU A 529 16.50 -18.39 -7.41
N VAL A 530 15.50 -17.52 -7.42
CA VAL A 530 14.97 -16.86 -6.23
C VAL A 530 13.52 -17.27 -6.05
N ASN A 531 13.19 -17.84 -4.90
CA ASN A 531 11.81 -18.17 -4.57
C ASN A 531 11.08 -16.99 -3.89
N GLY A 532 10.15 -16.36 -4.60
CA GLY A 532 9.44 -15.15 -4.14
C GLY A 532 8.18 -15.40 -3.29
N ASN A 533 7.91 -16.65 -2.90
CA ASN A 533 6.71 -17.04 -2.14
C ASN A 533 7.00 -17.55 -0.72
N GLY A 534 8.25 -17.41 -0.27
CA GLY A 534 8.74 -17.90 1.02
C GLY A 534 9.30 -16.77 1.87
N TRP A 535 10.60 -16.88 2.21
CA TRP A 535 11.27 -15.96 3.11
C TRP A 535 11.45 -14.55 2.58
N ALA A 536 11.27 -14.29 1.28
CA ALA A 536 11.46 -12.98 0.68
C ALA A 536 10.40 -12.64 -0.38
N ASN A 537 10.22 -11.33 -0.61
CA ASN A 537 9.29 -10.80 -1.63
C ASN A 537 9.96 -10.66 -3.01
N ALA A 538 9.17 -10.67 -4.09
CA ALA A 538 9.64 -10.54 -5.47
C ALA A 538 10.70 -9.44 -5.68
N ALA A 539 10.40 -8.28 -5.13
CA ALA A 539 11.18 -7.06 -5.28
C ALA A 539 12.60 -7.17 -4.69
N THR A 540 12.81 -8.06 -3.71
CA THR A 540 14.14 -8.21 -3.07
C THR A 540 15.21 -8.77 -3.99
N ILE A 541 14.86 -9.20 -5.21
CA ILE A 541 15.83 -9.57 -6.26
C ILE A 541 16.84 -8.45 -6.59
N ASP A 542 16.49 -7.17 -6.39
CA ASP A 542 17.43 -6.07 -6.60
C ASP A 542 18.63 -6.15 -5.66
N ILE A 543 18.48 -6.71 -4.45
CA ILE A 543 19.59 -6.94 -3.53
C ILE A 543 20.56 -7.98 -4.11
N VAL A 544 20.04 -9.03 -4.77
CA VAL A 544 20.88 -10.01 -5.46
C VAL A 544 21.66 -9.34 -6.59
N TYR A 545 21.01 -8.45 -7.36
CA TYR A 545 21.70 -7.66 -8.38
C TYR A 545 22.80 -6.79 -7.81
N ASP A 546 22.55 -6.13 -6.69
CA ASP A 546 23.52 -5.26 -6.03
C ASP A 546 24.70 -6.08 -5.47
N VAL A 547 24.45 -7.26 -4.89
CA VAL A 547 25.51 -8.18 -4.45
C VAL A 547 26.35 -8.69 -5.63
N LEU A 548 25.72 -9.09 -6.74
CA LEU A 548 26.44 -9.50 -7.95
C LEU A 548 27.28 -8.34 -8.50
N HIS A 549 26.74 -7.14 -8.51
CA HIS A 549 27.44 -5.95 -9.01
C HIS A 549 28.63 -5.59 -8.12
N MET A 550 28.46 -5.64 -6.80
CA MET A 550 29.53 -5.49 -5.81
C MET A 550 30.63 -6.54 -6.02
N MET A 551 30.26 -7.78 -6.35
CA MET A 551 31.18 -8.89 -6.60
C MET A 551 31.75 -8.90 -8.02
N GLY A 552 31.34 -7.97 -8.90
CA GLY A 552 31.78 -7.90 -10.29
C GLY A 552 31.32 -9.09 -11.14
N ARG A 553 30.15 -9.67 -10.81
CA ARG A 553 29.57 -10.87 -11.41
C ARG A 553 28.20 -10.61 -12.05
N ASP A 554 28.04 -9.47 -12.73
CA ASP A 554 26.83 -9.16 -13.50
C ASP A 554 26.64 -10.09 -14.72
N ASP A 555 27.57 -11.02 -14.96
CA ASP A 555 27.45 -12.11 -15.93
C ASP A 555 26.47 -13.21 -15.49
N ILE A 556 26.16 -13.30 -14.20
CA ILE A 556 25.27 -14.34 -13.67
C ILE A 556 23.81 -13.95 -13.87
N PRO A 557 23.01 -14.77 -14.58
CA PRO A 557 21.57 -14.56 -14.70
C PRO A 557 20.89 -14.88 -13.36
N VAL A 558 19.85 -14.11 -13.05
CA VAL A 558 18.98 -14.37 -11.89
C VAL A 558 17.57 -14.61 -12.43
N GLY A 559 16.99 -15.75 -12.07
CA GLY A 559 15.61 -16.10 -12.37
C GLY A 559 14.75 -15.92 -11.12
N LEU A 560 13.60 -15.28 -11.29
CA LEU A 560 12.59 -15.17 -10.24
C LEU A 560 11.58 -16.30 -10.43
N GLY A 561 11.38 -17.10 -9.38
CA GLY A 561 10.40 -18.17 -9.34
C GLY A 561 8.97 -17.63 -9.28
N SER A 562 8.00 -18.50 -9.56
CA SER A 562 6.57 -18.15 -9.46
C SER A 562 6.18 -17.80 -8.01
N PHE A 563 5.32 -16.80 -7.87
CA PHE A 563 4.74 -16.39 -6.58
C PHE A 563 3.68 -17.35 -6.06
N THR A 564 3.29 -18.31 -6.89
CA THR A 564 2.38 -19.40 -6.55
C THR A 564 3.05 -20.73 -6.85
N ALA A 565 2.98 -21.66 -5.90
CA ALA A 565 3.33 -23.05 -6.17
C ALA A 565 2.38 -23.63 -7.23
N LEU A 566 2.96 -24.27 -8.26
CA LEU A 566 2.23 -24.98 -9.31
C LEU A 566 1.16 -24.14 -10.05
N GLY A 567 1.30 -22.81 -10.09
CA GLY A 567 0.36 -21.93 -10.81
C GLY A 567 -1.03 -21.81 -10.16
N THR A 568 -1.16 -22.17 -8.88
CA THR A 568 -2.44 -22.04 -8.17
C THR A 568 -2.59 -20.64 -7.58
N PRO A 569 -3.55 -19.82 -8.03
CA PRO A 569 -3.72 -18.44 -7.58
C PRO A 569 -4.05 -18.31 -6.08
N PHE A 570 -4.48 -19.40 -5.44
CA PHE A 570 -5.01 -19.42 -4.07
C PHE A 570 -4.26 -20.39 -3.16
N LEU A 571 -2.92 -20.37 -3.19
CA LEU A 571 -2.18 -21.16 -2.20
C LEU A 571 -2.45 -20.66 -0.80
N ASN A 572 -3.26 -21.48 -0.14
CA ASN A 572 -3.59 -21.38 1.25
C ASN A 572 -2.31 -21.20 2.08
N CYS A 573 -2.33 -20.23 3.00
CA CYS A 573 -1.19 -19.58 3.67
C CYS A 573 -0.29 -20.50 4.54
N LYS A 574 -0.40 -21.82 4.45
CA LYS A 574 0.22 -22.75 5.42
C LYS A 574 1.75 -22.62 5.53
N TYR A 575 2.46 -22.41 4.42
CA TYR A 575 3.92 -22.28 4.45
C TYR A 575 4.36 -20.89 4.92
N VAL A 576 3.71 -19.83 4.41
CA VAL A 576 3.98 -18.44 4.83
C VAL A 576 3.71 -18.25 6.32
N ASN A 577 2.67 -18.90 6.87
CA ASN A 577 2.35 -18.88 8.30
C ASN A 577 3.46 -19.49 9.19
N ALA A 578 4.38 -20.29 8.63
CA ALA A 578 5.50 -20.85 9.37
C ALA A 578 6.71 -19.89 9.45
N ILE A 579 6.69 -18.81 8.67
CA ILE A 579 7.78 -17.82 8.63
C ILE A 579 7.52 -16.81 9.75
N PRO A 580 8.50 -16.53 10.62
CA PRO A 580 8.33 -15.58 11.70
C PRO A 580 8.16 -14.16 11.14
N HIS A 581 7.11 -13.49 11.60
CA HIS A 581 6.88 -12.06 11.37
C HIS A 581 7.37 -11.25 12.58
N GLY A 582 7.97 -10.08 12.30
CA GLY A 582 8.37 -9.08 13.29
C GLY A 582 7.79 -7.72 12.91
N SER A 583 8.42 -6.63 13.37
CA SER A 583 8.00 -5.22 13.15
C SER A 583 8.06 -4.79 11.70
N GLY A 584 7.38 -5.49 10.81
CA GLY A 584 7.27 -5.08 9.44
C GLY A 584 6.82 -6.08 8.40
N GLY A 585 6.68 -7.35 8.79
CA GLY A 585 6.71 -8.43 7.82
C GLY A 585 7.76 -9.46 8.21
N LEU A 586 8.47 -10.01 7.24
CA LEU A 586 9.36 -11.16 7.44
C LEU A 586 10.62 -10.72 8.16
N ILE A 587 10.88 -11.26 9.36
CA ILE A 587 11.99 -10.82 10.22
C ILE A 587 13.33 -10.84 9.48
N ASP A 588 13.58 -11.87 8.67
CA ASP A 588 14.87 -12.05 8.02
C ASP A 588 14.97 -11.29 6.70
N SER A 589 14.08 -11.51 5.71
CA SER A 589 14.24 -10.80 4.43
C SER A 589 14.04 -9.31 4.51
N ASP A 590 13.18 -8.83 5.41
CA ASP A 590 12.87 -7.41 5.44
C ASP A 590 14.06 -6.60 5.99
N THR A 591 14.98 -7.23 6.74
CA THR A 591 16.28 -6.63 7.06
C THR A 591 17.08 -6.32 5.79
N LEU A 592 16.91 -7.11 4.72
CA LEU A 592 17.66 -6.93 3.48
C LEU A 592 17.24 -5.65 2.76
N PHE A 593 16.00 -5.17 2.94
CA PHE A 593 15.58 -3.86 2.44
C PHE A 593 16.42 -2.73 3.05
N GLY A 594 16.72 -2.80 4.35
CA GLY A 594 17.64 -1.87 5.03
C GLY A 594 19.10 -2.07 4.57
N LEU A 595 19.55 -3.32 4.41
CA LEU A 595 20.90 -3.62 3.91
C LEU A 595 21.16 -3.05 2.52
N ALA A 596 20.14 -3.03 1.65
CA ALA A 596 20.23 -2.53 0.29
C ALA A 596 20.78 -1.10 0.20
N HIS A 597 20.55 -0.26 1.22
CA HIS A 597 21.10 1.12 1.30
C HIS A 597 22.63 1.15 1.38
N ASN A 598 23.24 0.09 1.91
CA ASN A 598 24.70 -0.01 2.07
C ASN A 598 25.39 -0.70 0.88
N LEU A 599 24.63 -1.25 -0.07
CA LEU A 599 25.18 -1.95 -1.22
C LEU A 599 25.38 -1.01 -2.41
N GLN A 600 26.42 -1.30 -3.20
CA GLN A 600 26.60 -0.60 -4.46
C GLN A 600 25.44 -0.92 -5.40
N GLN A 601 24.77 0.12 -5.87
CA GLN A 601 23.66 0.01 -6.79
C GLN A 601 24.07 -0.60 -8.14
N SER A 602 23.46 -1.72 -8.48
CA SER A 602 23.51 -2.34 -9.81
C SER A 602 22.75 -1.51 -10.85
N PRO A 603 23.18 -1.50 -12.12
CA PRO A 603 22.36 -1.00 -13.23
C PRO A 603 21.12 -1.88 -13.50
N ARG A 604 21.09 -3.12 -12.97
CA ARG A 604 19.95 -4.04 -13.08
C ARG A 604 18.90 -3.68 -12.03
N ARG A 605 17.63 -3.71 -12.44
CA ARG A 605 16.47 -3.42 -11.59
C ARG A 605 15.29 -4.31 -11.93
N TYR A 606 14.50 -4.65 -10.93
CA TYR A 606 13.23 -5.32 -11.09
C TYR A 606 12.29 -4.44 -11.93
N ARG A 607 11.76 -5.03 -13.00
CA ARG A 607 10.77 -4.44 -13.90
C ARG A 607 9.89 -5.58 -14.40
N HIS A 608 8.58 -5.47 -14.18
CA HIS A 608 7.65 -6.50 -14.60
C HIS A 608 7.68 -6.78 -16.13
N PHE A 609 7.92 -5.77 -16.97
CA PHE A 609 7.81 -5.87 -18.45
C PHE A 609 9.11 -5.96 -19.23
N VAL A 610 10.28 -5.79 -18.60
CA VAL A 610 11.53 -6.06 -19.32
C VAL A 610 11.89 -7.48 -19.03
N SER A 611 11.35 -8.40 -19.85
CA SER A 611 12.00 -9.66 -20.20
C SER A 611 12.94 -10.14 -19.10
N ALA A 612 12.39 -10.82 -18.08
CA ALA A 612 13.03 -12.07 -17.74
C ALA A 612 13.14 -12.76 -19.09
N THR A 613 14.34 -12.73 -19.68
CA THR A 613 14.65 -13.50 -20.88
C THR A 613 13.96 -14.82 -20.61
N LYS A 614 12.94 -15.16 -21.41
CA LYS A 614 12.42 -16.52 -21.44
C LYS A 614 13.68 -17.34 -21.70
N PHE A 615 14.27 -17.85 -20.62
CA PHE A 615 15.47 -18.65 -20.69
C PHE A 615 14.97 -19.94 -21.29
N SER A 616 14.96 -19.99 -22.62
CA SER A 616 15.07 -21.26 -23.26
C SER A 616 16.42 -21.80 -22.80
N PHE A 617 16.41 -22.94 -22.12
CA PHE A 617 17.61 -23.71 -21.83
C PHE A 617 18.22 -24.22 -23.16
N HIS A 618 18.63 -23.32 -24.06
CA HIS A 618 19.39 -23.65 -25.26
C HIS A 618 20.87 -23.84 -24.91
N ALA A 619 21.16 -24.71 -23.95
CA ALA A 619 22.52 -25.20 -23.67
C ALA A 619 22.54 -26.44 -22.76
N LEU A 620 21.50 -27.27 -22.76
CA LEU A 620 21.59 -28.66 -22.29
C LEU A 620 20.95 -29.57 -23.35
N ALA A 621 21.38 -29.38 -24.60
CA ALA A 621 21.18 -30.39 -25.63
C ALA A 621 22.10 -31.57 -25.30
N CYS A 622 21.61 -32.47 -24.44
CA CYS A 622 22.02 -33.86 -24.52
C CYS A 622 21.79 -34.32 -25.97
N ASN A 623 22.82 -34.91 -26.58
CA ASN A 623 22.78 -35.53 -27.90
C ASN A 623 21.75 -36.68 -27.94
N PHE A 624 20.47 -36.36 -28.06
CA PHE A 624 19.42 -37.32 -28.41
C PHE A 624 18.53 -36.74 -29.51
N PRO A 625 18.34 -37.47 -30.63
CA PRO A 625 17.61 -36.94 -31.78
C PRO A 625 16.10 -37.06 -31.53
N LYS A 626 15.44 -35.89 -31.38
CA LYS A 626 14.01 -35.54 -31.51
C LYS A 626 13.52 -34.74 -30.30
N CYS A 627 13.38 -33.42 -30.47
CA CYS A 627 12.67 -32.54 -29.53
C CYS A 627 11.36 -32.05 -30.17
N HIS A 628 10.24 -32.36 -29.55
CA HIS A 628 8.99 -31.59 -29.65
C HIS A 628 8.84 -30.74 -28.38
N TYR A 629 8.24 -29.55 -28.51
CA TYR A 629 7.90 -28.65 -27.40
C TYR A 629 7.16 -29.41 -26.28
N LEU A 630 7.65 -29.31 -25.05
CA LEU A 630 7.04 -29.91 -23.87
C LEU A 630 6.44 -28.82 -22.97
N ASP A 631 5.13 -28.88 -22.78
CA ASP A 631 4.38 -28.10 -21.81
C ASP A 631 4.49 -28.72 -20.40
N SER A 632 4.37 -27.86 -19.39
CA SER A 632 4.44 -28.06 -17.94
C SER A 632 3.67 -29.29 -17.40
N GLY A 633 2.58 -29.70 -18.05
CA GLY A 633 1.81 -30.91 -17.69
C GLY A 633 2.50 -32.24 -17.99
N THR A 634 3.60 -32.26 -18.76
CA THR A 634 4.25 -33.49 -19.22
C THR A 634 5.37 -33.97 -18.29
N LEU A 635 5.93 -33.07 -17.46
CA LEU A 635 7.02 -33.41 -16.53
C LEU A 635 6.54 -34.36 -15.42
N LEU A 636 5.27 -34.22 -14.97
CA LEU A 636 4.66 -35.08 -13.96
C LEU A 636 4.37 -36.51 -14.46
N LYS A 637 4.16 -36.71 -15.77
CA LYS A 637 3.93 -38.05 -16.34
C LYS A 637 5.22 -38.85 -16.60
N MET A 638 6.39 -38.20 -16.62
CA MET A 638 7.68 -38.87 -16.77
C MET A 638 8.22 -39.47 -15.47
N ILE A 639 7.72 -39.01 -14.31
CA ILE A 639 8.12 -39.57 -13.00
C ILE A 639 7.40 -40.90 -12.71
N ASP A 640 6.26 -41.16 -13.35
CA ASP A 640 5.40 -42.30 -13.01
C ASP A 640 5.58 -43.57 -13.86
N ASN A 641 6.46 -43.58 -14.87
CA ASN A 641 6.67 -44.76 -15.71
C ASN A 641 8.15 -44.98 -16.07
N HIS A 642 8.88 -45.71 -15.21
CA HIS A 642 9.56 -46.98 -15.55
C HIS A 642 10.64 -47.42 -14.52
N LEU A 643 10.28 -48.49 -13.77
CA LEU A 643 11.10 -49.63 -13.31
C LEU A 643 12.03 -49.50 -12.08
N PRO A 644 12.27 -50.63 -11.36
CA PRO A 644 12.23 -50.69 -9.89
C PRO A 644 13.62 -50.74 -9.26
N TRP A 645 13.79 -50.05 -8.14
CA TRP A 645 14.94 -50.23 -7.26
C TRP A 645 14.69 -51.42 -6.33
N LYS A 646 15.31 -52.57 -6.63
CA LYS A 646 15.42 -53.70 -5.70
C LYS A 646 16.33 -53.31 -4.55
N PHE A 647 15.81 -53.33 -3.33
CA PHE A 647 16.62 -53.35 -2.11
C PHE A 647 17.26 -54.73 -1.94
N GLY A 648 18.59 -54.77 -1.89
CA GLY A 648 19.37 -55.89 -1.36
C GLY A 648 19.67 -55.64 0.12
N ARG A 649 19.59 -56.72 0.90
CA ARG A 649 19.53 -56.81 2.39
C ARG A 649 20.43 -55.89 3.19
#